data_AF-A0A8J4XGP0-F1
#
_entry.id   AF-A0A8J4XGP0-F1
#
_cell.length_a   1.000
_cell.length_b   1.000
_cell.length_c   1.000
_cell.angle_alpha   90.00
_cell.angle_beta   90.00
_cell.angle_gamma   90.00
#
_symmetry.space_group_name_H-M   'P 1'
#
loop_
_entity.id
_entity.type
_entity.pdbx_description
1 polymer ?
#
loop_
_entity_poly.entity_id
_entity_poly.type
_entity_poly.pdbx_seq_one_letter_code
_entity_poly.pdbx_strand_id
1 'polypeptide(L)'
;MNGHGAGRGSWRGGKGKESGGGGNNNWRGGGRWNGGNNRGWRGHNWGRGGGNYSPNNTQRGAAISSPVPRATQATLDITCPYKGWRLYFTEGFIESSPYVEKIKAFEKYFTSQIDLYDKDEIERKGSILVDYKDLLVNKHISIALPDLARELKDMPEKILDCLGLAIHQVLTKDLEKHADELQGQEGLPAGATPIINIPHISARIYNYEPLTHLKMLRANLYGKFVAIRGTVVRVSNIKPLCSKMAFICNMCADTQSLALIDGKYTVPTKCLQKECRGRSFTPNRSSPLTLTVDWQSIKVQELISDDQRESGRIPRTIECELNQDLVDSCVPGDMVTIAGVIKVSNEEGFGKNKKDKCMFLLYIEANSLSNSKGQKSKSSSEPESQETSVEFSLKDLYAIQEIHAQEDLFKLIVNSLCPAIYGHLLVKAGLVLGLFGGCHKYVDDKNRIPIRGDPHLLVVGDPGLGKSQMLQAVCNVAPRGIYVCGNTTTTSGLTVSLSRDSGSGDYALEAGALVLGDQGICCIDEFDKMGNQHQALLEAMEQQSISLAKAGIVCSLPARTSIIAAANPVGGHYNKAKTVSENLKMGSALLSRFDLVFILLDTPNEDHDHMLSEHVMAMRAGKKGTISGLTATRGYTQESNISLLEIPSNQPLSDRLKVLPGENFDPIPHQLLRKYIGYARHYVHPSLSIEAAQVLQDFYLELRKQNQSADSTPITTRQLESLIRLTEARARLELREKATQSDAEDVVEIMKHSLTDTYSDEFGRLDFDRSQLGSGMSNRSKVKKFVAALNQIAERTHKTLFEFQDLRQLAKDLQVQYENPWTIPNILCMARIVLSPVLGYLIIEQYFHVSLGLFALAGATDLLDGYIARNWPNQKSALGSALDPLADKILVSVLYISLTYAQLIPVPLTALVISRDIALIAAVFYVRYKTVPPPVTLSKFFNPCYTTAQLKPTLISKFNTAIQLFLVAVSLASPIFNYTDSVFLQAL
;
A
#
# COMPACT_ATOMS: atom_id res chain seq x y z
N MET A 1 47.18 53.89 -5.01
CA MET A 1 46.47 55.18 -5.21
C MET A 1 45.01 54.96 -4.84
N ASN A 2 44.54 55.77 -3.89
CA ASN A 2 43.16 56.18 -3.51
C ASN A 2 41.98 55.33 -4.03
N GLY A 3 40.98 54.94 -3.24
CA GLY A 3 40.54 55.43 -1.93
C GLY A 3 39.01 55.43 -1.90
N HIS A 4 38.46 55.11 -0.72
CA HIS A 4 37.08 55.34 -0.25
C HIS A 4 35.92 54.57 -0.93
N GLY A 5 34.96 54.00 -0.20
CA GLY A 5 34.72 53.98 1.23
C GLY A 5 33.22 53.83 1.52
N ALA A 6 32.91 52.85 2.39
CA ALA A 6 31.82 52.82 3.40
C ALA A 6 30.35 52.96 2.93
N GLY A 7 29.36 52.33 3.59
CA GLY A 7 29.32 51.57 4.84
C GLY A 7 28.00 50.79 4.93
N ARG A 8 28.04 49.60 5.55
CA ARG A 8 27.59 49.28 6.94
C ARG A 8 26.07 49.17 7.04
N GLY A 9 25.46 48.15 7.63
CA GLY A 9 25.83 47.08 8.58
C GLY A 9 24.50 46.55 9.19
N SER A 10 24.40 45.60 10.10
CA SER A 10 25.35 44.71 10.76
C SER A 10 24.58 43.72 11.66
N TRP A 11 24.90 42.42 11.54
CA TRP A 11 25.24 41.42 12.57
C TRP A 11 24.42 41.18 13.86
N ARG A 12 24.26 39.88 14.19
CA ARG A 12 24.97 39.03 15.22
C ARG A 12 24.00 37.90 15.66
N GLY A 13 24.35 36.62 15.84
CA GLY A 13 25.63 35.92 15.99
C GLY A 13 25.88 35.53 17.45
N GLY A 14 25.71 34.25 17.84
CA GLY A 14 26.13 33.73 19.15
C GLY A 14 25.79 32.25 19.41
N LYS A 15 26.84 31.41 19.51
CA LYS A 15 26.85 29.96 19.79
C LYS A 15 26.61 29.64 21.27
N GLY A 16 26.12 28.43 21.57
CA GLY A 16 26.17 27.80 22.91
C GLY A 16 26.59 26.33 22.82
N LYS A 17 27.46 25.89 23.73
CA LYS A 17 28.01 24.52 23.85
C LYS A 17 28.25 24.22 25.34
N GLU A 18 28.04 22.94 25.72
CA GLU A 18 28.49 22.25 26.96
C GLU A 18 27.85 22.74 28.28
N SER A 19 27.58 21.96 29.32
CA SER A 19 27.84 20.56 29.72
C SER A 19 27.01 20.28 31.00
N GLY A 20 26.71 19.01 31.31
CA GLY A 20 25.81 18.63 32.41
C GLY A 20 26.45 18.44 33.79
N GLY A 21 25.63 18.01 34.76
CA GLY A 21 26.07 17.30 35.98
C GLY A 21 25.37 17.69 37.31
N GLY A 22 24.71 16.71 37.95
CA GLY A 22 24.39 16.60 39.40
C GLY A 22 23.32 17.55 39.96
N GLY A 23 22.44 17.23 40.90
CA GLY A 23 22.31 16.14 41.87
C GLY A 23 21.67 16.72 43.16
N ASN A 24 20.89 15.89 43.87
CA ASN A 24 20.42 16.02 45.28
C ASN A 24 19.19 16.88 45.67
N ASN A 25 18.16 16.14 46.14
CA ASN A 25 17.64 16.09 47.51
C ASN A 25 17.22 17.38 48.28
N ASN A 26 15.88 17.50 48.45
CA ASN A 26 15.13 17.28 49.70
C ASN A 26 15.17 18.34 50.83
N TRP A 27 14.00 18.50 51.49
CA TRP A 27 13.67 19.09 52.82
C TRP A 27 13.20 20.56 53.00
N ARG A 28 11.90 20.65 53.36
CA ARG A 28 11.25 21.30 54.53
C ARG A 28 11.27 22.82 54.78
N GLY A 29 10.08 23.27 55.20
CA GLY A 29 9.84 24.35 56.19
C GLY A 29 9.30 25.64 55.54
N GLY A 30 8.24 26.30 55.98
CA GLY A 30 7.44 26.19 57.19
C GLY A 30 6.93 27.59 57.56
N GLY A 31 5.60 27.78 57.56
CA GLY A 31 4.84 28.85 58.25
C GLY A 31 5.07 30.31 57.82
N ARG A 32 4.23 31.30 58.15
CA ARG A 32 2.85 31.45 58.69
C ARG A 32 2.66 33.00 58.81
N TRP A 33 1.42 33.48 59.03
CA TRP A 33 0.98 34.85 59.44
C TRP A 33 0.66 35.85 58.31
N ASN A 34 -0.39 36.69 58.35
CA ASN A 34 -1.65 36.76 59.12
C ASN A 34 -2.57 37.86 58.50
N GLY A 35 -3.89 37.78 58.76
CA GLY A 35 -4.88 38.88 58.73
C GLY A 35 -5.64 39.11 57.41
N GLY A 36 -6.97 39.24 57.34
CA GLY A 36 -8.05 39.27 58.34
C GLY A 36 -9.34 39.88 57.74
N ASN A 37 -10.50 39.38 58.21
CA ASN A 37 -11.89 39.88 58.09
C ASN A 37 -12.63 39.85 56.73
N ASN A 38 -13.97 39.64 56.66
CA ASN A 38 -15.00 38.98 57.48
C ASN A 38 -16.34 39.10 56.68
N ARG A 39 -17.34 38.26 57.02
CA ARG A 39 -18.77 38.20 56.64
C ARG A 39 -19.07 37.44 55.33
N GLY A 40 -19.79 36.31 55.28
CA GLY A 40 -20.55 35.53 56.26
C GLY A 40 -22.04 35.50 55.91
N TRP A 41 -22.56 34.37 55.39
CA TRP A 41 -24.00 34.02 55.43
C TRP A 41 -24.15 32.52 55.73
N ARG A 42 -24.95 32.24 56.76
CA ARG A 42 -25.19 30.94 57.40
C ARG A 42 -26.25 30.14 56.65
N GLY A 43 -26.14 28.81 56.69
CA GLY A 43 -27.23 27.89 56.41
C GLY A 43 -28.10 27.61 57.64
N HIS A 44 -29.22 26.93 57.44
CA HIS A 44 -29.79 25.99 58.42
C HIS A 44 -30.67 24.93 57.73
N ASN A 45 -30.64 23.75 58.34
CA ASN A 45 -31.25 22.47 57.96
C ASN A 45 -32.50 22.19 58.85
N TRP A 46 -33.03 20.96 58.73
CA TRP A 46 -33.99 20.21 59.59
C TRP A 46 -35.46 20.30 59.17
N GLY A 47 -36.27 19.22 59.13
CA GLY A 47 -36.07 17.85 59.59
C GLY A 47 -37.27 16.93 59.26
N ARG A 48 -37.11 15.64 59.60
CA ARG A 48 -38.05 14.51 59.45
C ARG A 48 -39.35 14.66 60.26
N GLY A 49 -40.42 14.03 59.77
CA GLY A 49 -41.56 13.57 60.57
C GLY A 49 -42.35 12.49 59.82
N GLY A 50 -42.46 11.30 60.42
CA GLY A 50 -43.30 10.19 59.94
C GLY A 50 -44.64 10.12 60.68
N GLY A 51 -45.62 9.42 60.11
CA GLY A 51 -46.90 9.14 60.77
C GLY A 51 -47.87 8.27 59.95
N ASN A 52 -47.98 7.01 60.36
CA ASN A 52 -49.11 6.06 60.38
C ASN A 52 -50.14 5.95 59.23
N TYR A 53 -50.26 4.71 58.75
CA TYR A 53 -51.39 4.15 58.01
C TYR A 53 -52.33 3.36 58.95
N SER A 54 -53.64 3.50 58.78
CA SER A 54 -54.61 2.41 58.95
C SER A 54 -55.90 2.69 58.15
N PRO A 55 -56.63 1.65 57.68
CA PRO A 55 -57.62 1.76 56.61
C PRO A 55 -59.08 1.66 57.09
N ASN A 56 -59.98 2.32 56.36
CA ASN A 56 -61.39 1.96 56.08
C ASN A 56 -62.25 3.22 55.93
N ASN A 57 -62.79 3.48 54.74
CA ASN A 57 -64.23 3.35 54.53
C ASN A 57 -64.59 3.38 53.03
N THR A 58 -65.57 2.55 52.71
CA THR A 58 -66.21 2.28 51.42
C THR A 58 -67.07 3.43 50.87
N GLN A 59 -67.37 3.30 49.56
CA GLN A 59 -68.52 3.85 48.81
C GLN A 59 -68.47 5.31 48.31
N ARG A 60 -68.31 5.53 47.00
CA ARG A 60 -69.34 5.53 45.93
C ARG A 60 -68.79 6.22 44.69
N GLY A 61 -69.10 5.68 43.52
CA GLY A 61 -68.61 6.16 42.23
C GLY A 61 -69.16 7.52 41.82
N ALA A 62 -68.30 8.30 41.17
CA ALA A 62 -68.66 9.30 40.18
C ALA A 62 -67.52 9.36 39.18
N ALA A 63 -67.81 9.02 37.92
CA ALA A 63 -66.88 9.16 36.81
C ALA A 63 -66.54 10.64 36.63
N ILE A 64 -65.28 11.02 36.85
CA ILE A 64 -64.75 12.33 36.49
C ILE A 64 -63.94 12.13 35.20
N SER A 65 -64.55 12.52 34.09
CA SER A 65 -63.88 12.69 32.81
C SER A 65 -62.72 13.67 32.96
N SER A 66 -61.50 13.24 32.63
CA SER A 66 -60.36 14.14 32.45
C SER A 66 -60.64 15.10 31.28
N PRO A 67 -60.34 16.40 31.40
CA PRO A 67 -60.52 17.33 30.31
C PRO A 67 -59.42 17.08 29.27
N VAL A 68 -59.82 16.67 28.07
CA VAL A 68 -58.97 16.70 26.87
C VAL A 68 -58.57 18.16 26.62
N PRO A 69 -57.27 18.52 26.52
CA PRO A 69 -56.89 19.88 26.19
C PRO A 69 -57.30 20.18 24.75
N ARG A 70 -58.31 21.05 24.60
CA ARG A 70 -58.75 21.58 23.31
C ARG A 70 -57.69 22.55 22.79
N ALA A 71 -56.96 22.14 21.76
CA ALA A 71 -56.25 23.07 20.89
C ALA A 71 -57.31 23.93 20.16
N THR A 72 -57.41 25.21 20.52
CA THR A 72 -58.38 26.14 19.92
C THR A 72 -58.05 26.38 18.45
N GLN A 73 -58.99 26.01 17.58
CA GLN A 73 -59.04 26.35 16.15
C GLN A 73 -58.98 27.88 15.97
N ALA A 74 -58.14 28.35 15.05
CA ALA A 74 -58.28 29.71 14.54
C ALA A 74 -59.47 29.71 13.57
N THR A 75 -60.22 30.80 13.52
CA THR A 75 -61.47 30.96 12.76
C THR A 75 -61.33 30.82 11.23
N LEU A 76 -60.10 30.61 10.71
CA LEU A 76 -59.80 30.41 9.29
C LEU A 76 -59.66 28.93 8.89
N ASP A 77 -59.67 27.99 9.83
CA ASP A 77 -59.39 26.57 9.57
C ASP A 77 -60.61 25.71 9.22
N ILE A 78 -61.83 26.28 9.24
CA ILE A 78 -63.08 25.51 9.08
C ILE A 78 -63.28 25.02 7.62
N THR A 79 -62.47 25.46 6.66
CA THR A 79 -62.61 25.14 5.22
C THR A 79 -61.33 24.63 4.54
N CYS A 80 -60.40 23.99 5.27
CA CYS A 80 -59.23 23.37 4.64
C CYS A 80 -59.56 21.92 4.18
N PRO A 81 -59.44 21.60 2.87
CA PRO A 81 -59.70 20.25 2.36
C PRO A 81 -58.59 19.24 2.68
N TYR A 82 -57.43 19.71 3.15
CA TYR A 82 -56.28 18.87 3.47
C TYR A 82 -56.17 18.66 4.98
N LYS A 83 -56.33 17.40 5.43
CA LYS A 83 -56.30 17.04 6.86
C LYS A 83 -54.91 17.26 7.50
N GLY A 84 -53.84 17.16 6.70
CA GLY A 84 -52.45 17.34 7.12
C GLY A 84 -51.88 18.76 7.01
N TRP A 85 -52.64 19.79 6.59
CA TRP A 85 -52.08 21.11 6.24
C TRP A 85 -51.18 21.72 7.34
N ARG A 86 -51.63 21.67 8.60
CA ARG A 86 -50.92 22.22 9.77
C ARG A 86 -49.63 21.47 10.14
N LEU A 87 -49.38 20.30 9.57
CA LEU A 87 -48.13 19.56 9.77
C LEU A 87 -46.99 20.14 8.94
N TYR A 88 -47.31 20.67 7.76
CA TYR A 88 -46.35 21.14 6.76
C TYR A 88 -46.29 22.68 6.68
N PHE A 89 -47.44 23.35 6.76
CA PHE A 89 -47.52 24.81 6.66
C PHE A 89 -47.90 25.47 7.98
N THR A 90 -47.21 26.55 8.32
CA THR A 90 -47.55 27.43 9.45
C THR A 90 -48.54 28.53 9.07
N GLU A 91 -48.69 28.80 7.77
CA GLU A 91 -49.61 29.78 7.20
C GLU A 91 -51.04 29.20 7.11
N GLY A 92 -52.04 30.08 7.20
CA GLY A 92 -53.44 29.70 7.01
C GLY A 92 -53.71 29.24 5.57
N PHE A 93 -54.67 28.33 5.40
CA PHE A 93 -55.04 27.82 4.08
C PHE A 93 -55.68 28.91 3.21
N ILE A 94 -55.20 29.04 1.98
CA ILE A 94 -55.76 29.92 0.94
C ILE A 94 -55.85 29.12 -0.36
N GLU A 95 -57.05 28.99 -0.91
CA GLU A 95 -57.29 28.14 -2.10
C GLU A 95 -56.60 28.67 -3.37
N SER A 96 -56.44 29.99 -3.50
CA SER A 96 -55.77 30.65 -4.64
C SER A 96 -54.23 30.63 -4.55
N SER A 97 -53.67 29.89 -3.60
CA SER A 97 -52.21 29.84 -3.41
C SER A 97 -51.54 28.97 -4.48
N PRO A 98 -50.40 29.37 -5.05
CA PRO A 98 -49.66 28.57 -6.02
C PRO A 98 -49.20 27.21 -5.45
N TYR A 99 -49.08 27.08 -4.13
CA TYR A 99 -48.76 25.81 -3.48
C TYR A 99 -49.90 24.79 -3.61
N VAL A 100 -51.16 25.23 -3.61
CA VAL A 100 -52.32 24.34 -3.73
C VAL A 100 -52.39 23.70 -5.13
N GLU A 101 -52.05 24.45 -6.17
CA GLU A 101 -51.94 23.93 -7.54
C GLU A 101 -50.84 22.86 -7.64
N LYS A 102 -49.68 23.11 -7.02
CA LYS A 102 -48.56 22.15 -6.93
C LYS A 102 -48.96 20.88 -6.21
N ILE A 103 -49.62 20.99 -5.05
CA ILE A 103 -50.11 19.86 -4.27
C ILE A 103 -51.08 19.00 -5.10
N LYS A 104 -52.02 19.62 -5.83
CA LYS A 104 -52.96 18.89 -6.72
C LYS A 104 -52.23 18.14 -7.84
N ALA A 105 -51.16 18.71 -8.39
CA ALA A 105 -50.35 18.04 -9.41
C ALA A 105 -49.61 16.83 -8.82
N PHE A 106 -48.99 16.98 -7.65
CA PHE A 106 -48.30 15.88 -6.96
C PHE A 106 -49.27 14.80 -6.46
N GLU A 107 -50.46 15.15 -5.99
CA GLU A 107 -51.49 14.19 -5.57
C GLU A 107 -51.85 13.24 -6.73
N LYS A 108 -52.03 13.78 -7.95
CA LYS A 108 -52.29 12.98 -9.14
C LYS A 108 -51.12 12.04 -9.47
N TYR A 109 -49.88 12.53 -9.33
CA TYR A 109 -48.68 11.72 -9.52
C TYR A 109 -48.66 10.54 -8.55
N PHE A 110 -48.77 10.78 -7.24
CA PHE A 110 -48.73 9.71 -6.24
C PHE A 110 -49.92 8.76 -6.34
N THR A 111 -51.11 9.25 -6.71
CA THR A 111 -52.28 8.39 -6.94
C THR A 111 -52.03 7.41 -8.09
N SER A 112 -51.31 7.83 -9.15
CA SER A 112 -50.99 6.95 -10.28
C SER A 112 -49.94 5.87 -9.97
N GLN A 113 -49.19 6.03 -8.87
CA GLN A 113 -48.07 5.18 -8.50
C GLN A 113 -48.23 4.55 -7.11
N ILE A 114 -49.42 4.62 -6.52
CA ILE A 114 -49.65 4.22 -5.13
C ILE A 114 -49.32 2.74 -4.88
N ASP A 115 -49.49 1.89 -5.89
CA ASP A 115 -49.20 0.45 -5.83
C ASP A 115 -47.69 0.14 -5.79
N LEU A 116 -46.84 1.08 -6.20
CA LEU A 116 -45.37 0.92 -6.17
C LEU A 116 -44.78 1.19 -4.78
N TYR A 117 -45.56 1.80 -3.88
CA TYR A 117 -45.10 2.21 -2.56
C TYR A 117 -45.56 1.23 -1.48
N ASP A 118 -44.61 0.71 -0.70
CA ASP A 118 -44.92 -0.08 0.49
C ASP A 118 -45.41 0.84 1.62
N LYS A 119 -46.71 0.78 1.89
CA LYS A 119 -47.40 1.59 2.91
C LYS A 119 -46.84 1.31 4.32
N ASP A 120 -46.52 0.06 4.63
CA ASP A 120 -45.99 -0.33 5.93
C ASP A 120 -44.55 0.19 6.13
N GLU A 121 -43.79 0.32 5.04
CA GLU A 121 -42.46 0.93 5.09
C GLU A 121 -42.55 2.45 5.31
N ILE A 122 -43.49 3.12 4.66
CA ILE A 122 -43.73 4.56 4.84
C ILE A 122 -44.18 4.87 6.27
N GLU A 123 -45.09 4.08 6.85
CA GLU A 123 -45.53 4.27 8.23
C GLU A 123 -44.39 4.04 9.24
N ARG A 124 -43.52 3.05 9.00
CA ARG A 124 -42.37 2.76 9.86
C ARG A 124 -41.27 3.82 9.79
N LYS A 125 -40.92 4.27 8.58
CA LYS A 125 -39.84 5.24 8.37
C LYS A 125 -40.30 6.69 8.53
N GLY A 126 -41.58 6.97 8.32
CA GLY A 126 -42.11 8.33 8.25
C GLY A 126 -41.57 9.12 7.05
N SER A 127 -41.11 8.43 6.00
CA SER A 127 -40.49 9.04 4.83
C SER A 127 -40.76 8.24 3.56
N ILE A 128 -40.61 8.89 2.41
CA ILE A 128 -40.84 8.30 1.09
C ILE A 128 -39.76 8.75 0.12
N LEU A 129 -39.20 7.78 -0.63
CA LEU A 129 -38.18 8.04 -1.64
C LEU A 129 -38.85 8.42 -2.97
N VAL A 130 -38.44 9.55 -3.53
CA VAL A 130 -38.95 10.07 -4.81
C VAL A 130 -37.76 10.27 -5.75
N ASP A 131 -37.79 9.62 -6.93
CA ASP A 131 -36.73 9.82 -7.93
C ASP A 131 -36.93 11.16 -8.61
N TYR A 132 -35.87 11.97 -8.62
CA TYR A 132 -35.85 13.23 -9.33
C TYR A 132 -36.03 13.07 -10.85
N LYS A 133 -35.45 12.03 -11.47
CA LYS A 133 -35.55 11.78 -12.92
C LYS A 133 -36.98 11.45 -13.31
N ASP A 134 -37.65 10.58 -12.55
CA ASP A 134 -39.04 10.19 -12.81
C ASP A 134 -40.00 11.37 -12.67
N LEU A 135 -39.76 12.22 -11.67
CA LEU A 135 -40.54 13.42 -11.41
C LEU A 135 -40.46 14.45 -12.55
N LEU A 136 -39.32 14.51 -13.27
CA LEU A 136 -39.17 15.37 -14.45
C LEU A 136 -39.71 14.74 -15.74
N VAL A 137 -39.55 13.43 -15.92
CA VAL A 137 -39.99 12.71 -17.13
C VAL A 137 -41.53 12.61 -17.20
N ASN A 138 -42.21 12.61 -16.06
CA ASN A 138 -43.65 12.46 -16.02
C ASN A 138 -44.38 13.60 -16.77
N LYS A 139 -45.16 13.23 -17.79
CA LYS A 139 -45.92 14.17 -18.64
C LYS A 139 -46.93 15.00 -17.85
N HIS A 140 -47.53 14.44 -16.80
CA HIS A 140 -48.53 15.16 -15.99
C HIS A 140 -47.89 16.27 -15.16
N ILE A 141 -46.70 16.02 -14.60
CA ILE A 141 -45.97 17.01 -13.82
C ILE A 141 -45.35 18.06 -14.73
N SER A 142 -44.71 17.67 -15.84
CA SER A 142 -44.05 18.63 -16.74
C SER A 142 -45.04 19.62 -17.38
N ILE A 143 -46.29 19.21 -17.64
CA ILE A 143 -47.34 20.11 -18.12
C ILE A 143 -47.85 21.02 -17.00
N ALA A 144 -48.05 20.49 -15.79
CA ALA A 144 -48.59 21.25 -14.68
C ALA A 144 -47.56 22.22 -14.07
N LEU A 145 -46.27 21.86 -14.08
CA LEU A 145 -45.17 22.55 -13.40
C LEU A 145 -43.90 22.55 -14.29
N PRO A 146 -43.83 23.42 -15.31
CA PRO A 146 -42.69 23.46 -16.23
C PRO A 146 -41.38 23.94 -15.58
N ASP A 147 -41.45 24.77 -14.53
CA ASP A 147 -40.28 25.34 -13.83
C ASP A 147 -39.82 24.54 -12.61
N LEU A 148 -40.35 23.33 -12.40
CA LEU A 148 -40.15 22.55 -11.17
C LEU A 148 -38.69 22.33 -10.80
N ALA A 149 -37.81 22.06 -11.77
CA ALA A 149 -36.37 21.89 -11.52
C ALA A 149 -35.72 23.16 -10.92
N ARG A 150 -36.11 24.34 -11.42
CA ARG A 150 -35.59 25.63 -10.93
C ARG A 150 -36.18 25.97 -9.57
N GLU A 151 -37.48 25.76 -9.41
CA GLU A 151 -38.14 26.06 -8.14
C GLU A 151 -37.66 25.12 -7.03
N LEU A 152 -37.44 23.82 -7.31
CA LEU A 152 -36.88 22.88 -6.33
C LEU A 152 -35.48 23.32 -5.88
N LYS A 153 -34.69 23.84 -6.81
CA LYS A 153 -33.36 24.38 -6.51
C LYS A 153 -33.40 25.64 -5.67
N ASP A 154 -34.28 26.59 -5.98
CA ASP A 154 -34.30 27.91 -5.34
C ASP A 154 -35.20 27.99 -4.08
N MET A 155 -36.24 27.15 -3.99
CA MET A 155 -37.19 27.08 -2.86
C MET A 155 -37.50 25.61 -2.45
N PRO A 156 -36.50 24.84 -2.01
CA PRO A 156 -36.67 23.42 -1.72
C PRO A 156 -37.67 23.13 -0.59
N GLU A 157 -37.58 23.84 0.55
CA GLU A 157 -38.37 23.52 1.76
C GLU A 157 -39.88 23.48 1.44
N LYS A 158 -40.40 24.52 0.78
CA LYS A 158 -41.82 24.60 0.43
C LYS A 158 -42.28 23.52 -0.56
N ILE A 159 -41.40 23.08 -1.46
CA ILE A 159 -41.74 22.05 -2.45
C ILE A 159 -41.71 20.66 -1.81
N LEU A 160 -40.74 20.40 -0.93
CA LEU A 160 -40.69 19.18 -0.13
C LEU A 160 -41.94 19.08 0.77
N ASP A 161 -42.38 20.19 1.34
CA ASP A 161 -43.64 20.27 2.10
C ASP A 161 -44.87 20.00 1.22
N CYS A 162 -44.91 20.54 0.00
CA CYS A 162 -45.99 20.24 -0.96
C CYS A 162 -46.03 18.76 -1.35
N LEU A 163 -44.86 18.13 -1.56
CA LEU A 163 -44.74 16.70 -1.86
C LEU A 163 -45.20 15.86 -0.67
N GLY A 164 -44.70 16.18 0.54
CA GLY A 164 -45.08 15.49 1.77
C GLY A 164 -46.59 15.55 2.03
N LEU A 165 -47.19 16.74 1.90
CA LEU A 165 -48.63 16.91 2.07
C LEU A 165 -49.45 16.16 1.01
N ALA A 166 -49.00 16.14 -0.24
CA ALA A 166 -49.69 15.40 -1.30
C ALA A 166 -49.74 13.90 -0.98
N ILE A 167 -48.63 13.31 -0.53
CA ILE A 167 -48.55 11.90 -0.14
C ILE A 167 -49.40 11.62 1.10
N HIS A 168 -49.31 12.50 2.10
CA HIS A 168 -50.12 12.41 3.32
C HIS A 168 -51.62 12.36 2.98
N GLN A 169 -52.07 13.20 2.04
CA GLN A 169 -53.45 13.21 1.58
C GLN A 169 -53.83 11.93 0.82
N VAL A 170 -52.98 11.43 -0.08
CA VAL A 170 -53.24 10.19 -0.83
C VAL A 170 -53.37 9.00 0.13
N LEU A 171 -52.43 8.84 1.06
CA LEU A 171 -52.47 7.77 2.06
C LEU A 171 -53.69 7.89 2.98
N THR A 172 -54.03 9.12 3.40
CA THR A 172 -55.23 9.35 4.23
C THR A 172 -56.49 8.89 3.49
N LYS A 173 -56.66 9.28 2.23
CA LYS A 173 -57.82 8.87 1.42
C LYS A 173 -57.86 7.37 1.17
N ASP A 174 -56.70 6.74 1.00
CA ASP A 174 -56.60 5.32 0.73
C ASP A 174 -56.90 4.47 1.96
N LEU A 175 -56.38 4.86 3.13
CA LEU A 175 -56.75 4.26 4.41
C LEU A 175 -58.22 4.46 4.76
N GLU A 176 -58.81 5.61 4.40
CA GLU A 176 -60.26 5.84 4.54
C GLU A 176 -61.07 4.86 3.71
N LYS A 177 -60.69 4.65 2.44
CA LYS A 177 -61.35 3.65 1.58
C LYS A 177 -61.24 2.24 2.18
N HIS A 178 -60.05 1.83 2.60
CA HIS A 178 -59.86 0.51 3.23
C HIS A 178 -60.66 0.36 4.53
N ALA A 179 -60.73 1.41 5.34
CA ALA A 179 -61.53 1.42 6.56
C ALA A 179 -63.03 1.33 6.25
N ASP A 180 -63.50 2.02 5.22
CA ASP A 180 -64.90 1.95 4.76
C ASP A 180 -65.24 0.55 4.23
N GLU A 181 -64.32 -0.11 3.50
CA GLU A 181 -64.46 -1.49 3.03
C GLU A 181 -64.54 -2.49 4.19
N LEU A 182 -63.68 -2.35 5.19
CA LEU A 182 -63.69 -3.20 6.40
C LEU A 182 -64.95 -2.97 7.25
N GLN A 183 -65.38 -1.71 7.41
CA GLN A 183 -66.64 -1.38 8.10
C GLN A 183 -67.85 -1.97 7.39
N GLY A 184 -67.83 -2.00 6.05
CA GLY A 184 -68.84 -2.66 5.22
C GLY A 184 -68.89 -4.18 5.43
N GLN A 185 -67.74 -4.82 5.68
CA GLN A 185 -67.65 -6.26 6.00
C GLN A 185 -68.08 -6.58 7.43
N GLU A 186 -67.82 -5.69 8.39
CA GLU A 186 -68.14 -5.87 9.81
C GLU A 186 -69.54 -5.35 10.23
N GLY A 187 -70.29 -4.72 9.32
CA GLY A 187 -71.69 -4.32 9.57
C GLY A 187 -71.86 -3.14 10.55
N LEU A 188 -70.84 -2.28 10.67
CA LEU A 188 -70.84 -1.10 11.53
C LEU A 188 -71.65 0.07 10.91
N PRO A 189 -72.22 0.99 11.70
CA PRO A 189 -73.01 2.10 11.18
C PRO A 189 -72.17 3.09 10.36
N ALA A 190 -72.66 3.44 9.16
CA ALA A 190 -72.02 4.24 8.11
C ALA A 190 -71.75 5.74 8.42
N GLY A 191 -71.51 6.10 9.68
CA GLY A 191 -71.33 7.49 10.12
C GLY A 191 -70.13 7.73 11.03
N ALA A 192 -69.35 6.70 11.38
CA ALA A 192 -68.15 6.84 12.19
C ALA A 192 -66.94 7.11 11.27
N THR A 193 -66.51 8.36 11.16
CA THR A 193 -65.25 8.69 10.47
C THR A 193 -64.10 7.97 11.16
N PRO A 194 -63.35 7.10 10.47
CA PRO A 194 -62.21 6.41 11.08
C PRO A 194 -61.19 7.47 11.55
N ILE A 195 -60.71 7.34 12.79
CA ILE A 195 -59.65 8.20 13.32
C ILE A 195 -58.33 7.72 12.71
N ILE A 196 -58.01 8.24 11.53
CA ILE A 196 -56.74 7.97 10.86
C ILE A 196 -55.79 9.11 11.20
N ASN A 197 -54.77 8.80 11.99
CA ASN A 197 -53.73 9.75 12.39
C ASN A 197 -52.39 9.34 11.76
N ILE A 198 -52.17 9.78 10.53
CA ILE A 198 -50.89 9.57 9.84
C ILE A 198 -49.89 10.62 10.35
N PRO A 199 -48.69 10.21 10.81
CA PRO A 199 -47.64 11.13 11.26
C PRO A 199 -47.12 12.00 10.11
N HIS A 200 -46.25 12.96 10.42
CA HIS A 200 -45.59 13.76 9.38
C HIS A 200 -44.71 12.87 8.48
N ILE A 201 -44.97 12.90 7.17
CA ILE A 201 -44.21 12.15 6.16
C ILE A 201 -43.24 13.09 5.45
N SER A 202 -41.95 12.75 5.48
CA SER A 202 -40.88 13.51 4.83
C SER A 202 -40.64 12.99 3.40
N ALA A 203 -40.68 13.88 2.40
CA ALA A 203 -40.38 13.54 1.00
C ALA A 203 -38.86 13.58 0.72
N ARG A 204 -38.27 12.43 0.39
CA ARG A 204 -36.83 12.23 0.23
C ARG A 204 -36.49 12.15 -1.26
N ILE A 205 -35.90 13.20 -1.83
CA ILE A 205 -35.55 13.25 -3.25
C ILE A 205 -34.19 12.60 -3.47
N TYR A 206 -34.13 11.53 -4.26
CA TYR A 206 -32.86 10.87 -4.64
C TYR A 206 -32.56 11.09 -6.14
N ASN A 207 -31.32 10.77 -6.57
CA ASN A 207 -30.83 10.97 -7.94
C ASN A 207 -30.93 12.42 -8.46
N TYR A 208 -30.76 13.41 -7.58
CA TYR A 208 -30.78 14.81 -7.98
C TYR A 208 -29.54 15.20 -8.81
N GLU A 209 -29.76 15.72 -10.01
CA GLU A 209 -28.73 16.20 -10.94
C GLU A 209 -28.92 17.69 -11.24
N PRO A 210 -27.83 18.47 -11.44
CA PRO A 210 -26.42 18.05 -11.54
C PRO A 210 -25.69 17.95 -10.18
N LEU A 211 -24.69 17.05 -10.12
CA LEU A 211 -23.77 16.95 -8.98
C LEU A 211 -22.91 18.21 -8.85
N THR A 212 -22.90 18.80 -7.66
CA THR A 212 -22.13 20.00 -7.32
C THR A 212 -20.82 19.60 -6.64
N HIS A 213 -19.69 20.06 -7.18
CA HIS A 213 -18.39 19.86 -6.54
C HIS A 213 -18.25 20.69 -5.26
N LEU A 214 -17.57 20.16 -4.23
CA LEU A 214 -17.37 20.88 -2.96
C LEU A 214 -16.59 22.19 -3.15
N LYS A 215 -15.75 22.31 -4.19
CA LYS A 215 -15.10 23.58 -4.57
C LYS A 215 -16.09 24.72 -4.88
N MET A 216 -17.27 24.39 -5.42
CA MET A 216 -18.30 25.34 -5.85
C MET A 216 -19.24 25.77 -4.72
N LEU A 217 -19.20 25.08 -3.58
CA LEU A 217 -19.98 25.45 -2.39
C LEU A 217 -19.49 26.80 -1.85
N ARG A 218 -20.25 27.85 -2.14
CA ARG A 218 -20.03 29.23 -1.72
C ARG A 218 -21.37 29.82 -1.26
N ALA A 219 -21.33 31.05 -0.75
CA ALA A 219 -22.51 31.75 -0.23
C ALA A 219 -23.67 31.92 -1.25
N ASN A 220 -23.40 31.87 -2.56
CA ASN A 220 -24.42 31.95 -3.60
C ASN A 220 -25.37 30.75 -3.66
N LEU A 221 -24.99 29.64 -3.03
CA LEU A 221 -25.81 28.42 -2.95
C LEU A 221 -26.55 28.30 -1.61
N TYR A 222 -26.47 29.32 -0.75
CA TYR A 222 -27.26 29.37 0.48
C TYR A 222 -28.76 29.24 0.20
N GLY A 223 -29.44 28.38 0.97
CA GLY A 223 -30.87 28.10 0.81
C GLY A 223 -31.23 27.28 -0.44
N LYS A 224 -30.24 26.87 -1.26
CA LYS A 224 -30.48 26.10 -2.48
C LYS A 224 -30.35 24.61 -2.26
N PHE A 225 -31.07 23.85 -3.08
CA PHE A 225 -30.95 22.39 -3.13
C PHE A 225 -29.77 21.96 -3.99
N VAL A 226 -28.86 21.19 -3.40
CA VAL A 226 -27.65 20.68 -4.06
C VAL A 226 -27.49 19.18 -3.80
N ALA A 227 -26.87 18.48 -4.74
CA ALA A 227 -26.35 17.14 -4.52
C ALA A 227 -24.82 17.16 -4.54
N ILE A 228 -24.20 16.55 -3.55
CA ILE A 228 -22.75 16.39 -3.44
C ILE A 228 -22.40 14.91 -3.32
N ARG A 229 -21.23 14.53 -3.83
CA ARG A 229 -20.68 13.17 -3.68
C ARG A 229 -19.35 13.24 -2.95
N GLY A 230 -19.17 12.41 -1.93
CA GLY A 230 -17.99 12.44 -1.08
C GLY A 230 -17.82 11.18 -0.24
N THR A 231 -16.66 11.09 0.43
CA THR A 231 -16.38 10.02 1.39
C THR A 231 -16.66 10.52 2.80
N VAL A 232 -17.37 9.72 3.60
CA VAL A 232 -17.63 10.03 5.01
C VAL A 232 -16.33 9.84 5.80
N VAL A 233 -15.84 10.91 6.45
CA VAL A 233 -14.61 10.89 7.26
C VAL A 233 -14.92 10.78 8.74
N ARG A 234 -15.94 11.52 9.21
CA ARG A 234 -16.34 11.55 10.63
C ARG A 234 -17.82 11.28 10.77
N VAL A 235 -18.19 10.49 11.77
CA VAL A 235 -19.58 10.27 12.18
C VAL A 235 -19.71 10.57 13.68
N SER A 236 -20.64 11.45 14.05
CA SER A 236 -20.94 11.75 15.45
C SER A 236 -21.88 10.71 16.06
N ASN A 237 -21.96 10.71 17.40
CA ASN A 237 -23.02 9.99 18.10
C ASN A 237 -24.39 10.59 17.76
N ILE A 238 -25.41 9.73 17.85
CA ILE A 238 -26.82 10.08 17.68
C ILE A 238 -27.29 10.90 18.89
N LYS A 239 -28.03 11.98 18.65
CA LYS A 239 -28.56 12.88 19.68
C LYS A 239 -30.03 13.19 19.43
N PRO A 240 -30.85 13.32 20.47
CA PRO A 240 -32.22 13.80 20.31
C PRO A 240 -32.23 15.32 20.11
N LEU A 241 -32.73 15.78 18.95
CA LEU A 241 -33.02 17.17 18.65
C LEU A 241 -34.48 17.48 19.01
N CYS A 242 -34.71 18.50 19.83
CA CYS A 242 -36.06 18.91 20.22
C CYS A 242 -36.71 19.78 19.13
N SER A 243 -37.67 19.22 18.40
CA SER A 243 -38.45 19.90 17.35
C SER A 243 -39.58 20.75 17.94
N LYS A 244 -40.30 20.22 18.94
CA LYS A 244 -41.34 20.95 19.67
C LYS A 244 -41.13 20.77 21.15
N MET A 245 -41.26 21.83 21.93
CA MET A 245 -41.11 21.77 23.38
C MET A 245 -42.35 22.29 24.09
N ALA A 246 -42.80 21.53 25.08
CA ALA A 246 -43.86 21.95 25.98
C ALA A 246 -43.35 22.94 27.02
N PHE A 247 -44.15 23.95 27.30
CA PHE A 247 -43.92 24.98 28.28
C PHE A 247 -45.11 25.08 29.21
N ILE A 248 -44.85 25.04 30.51
CA ILE A 248 -45.86 25.25 31.54
C ILE A 248 -45.87 26.73 31.91
N CYS A 249 -47.04 27.35 31.89
CA CYS A 249 -47.20 28.71 32.38
C CYS A 249 -47.10 28.75 33.91
N ASN A 250 -46.22 29.60 34.45
CA ASN A 250 -46.04 29.71 35.90
C ASN A 250 -47.21 30.39 36.62
N MET A 251 -48.16 30.98 35.89
CA MET A 251 -49.35 31.63 36.47
C MET A 251 -50.60 30.75 36.46
N CYS A 252 -50.90 30.05 35.36
CA CYS A 252 -52.11 29.23 35.23
C CYS A 252 -51.84 27.72 35.15
N ALA A 253 -50.58 27.29 35.19
CA ALA A 253 -50.14 25.90 35.01
C ALA A 253 -50.55 25.26 33.67
N ASP A 254 -51.10 26.02 32.73
CA ASP A 254 -51.46 25.52 31.40
C ASP A 254 -50.20 25.17 30.60
N THR A 255 -50.29 24.09 29.83
CA THR A 255 -49.17 23.55 29.04
C THR A 255 -49.36 23.88 27.57
N GLN A 256 -48.43 24.62 26.99
CA GLN A 256 -48.43 24.99 25.58
C GLN A 256 -47.15 24.51 24.89
N SER A 257 -47.28 23.96 23.69
CA SER A 257 -46.13 23.54 22.88
C SER A 257 -45.70 24.65 21.92
N LEU A 258 -44.40 24.90 21.82
CA LEU A 258 -43.81 25.79 20.83
C LEU A 258 -42.83 24.99 19.95
N ALA A 259 -42.92 25.18 18.63
CA ALA A 259 -41.96 24.62 17.69
C ALA A 259 -40.63 25.40 17.78
N LEU A 260 -39.53 24.67 17.94
CA LEU A 260 -38.18 25.20 18.01
C LEU A 260 -37.52 25.03 16.64
N ILE A 261 -37.47 26.11 15.87
CA ILE A 261 -36.84 26.12 14.54
C ILE A 261 -35.31 25.94 14.72
N ASP A 262 -34.72 25.00 13.99
CA ASP A 262 -33.31 24.59 14.08
C ASP A 262 -32.84 24.23 15.50
N GLY A 263 -33.76 23.78 16.38
CA GLY A 263 -33.44 23.45 17.77
C GLY A 263 -33.04 24.65 18.64
N LYS A 264 -33.20 25.89 18.15
CA LYS A 264 -32.91 27.11 18.92
C LYS A 264 -33.92 27.26 20.05
N TYR A 265 -33.43 27.17 21.28
CA TYR A 265 -34.25 27.33 22.47
C TYR A 265 -34.89 28.74 22.49
N THR A 266 -36.20 28.78 22.30
CA THR A 266 -37.00 30.01 22.40
C THR A 266 -38.15 29.75 23.36
N VAL A 267 -38.46 30.74 24.19
CA VAL A 267 -39.57 30.67 25.15
C VAL A 267 -40.78 31.42 24.60
N PRO A 268 -42.00 30.95 24.85
CA PRO A 268 -43.21 31.68 24.50
C PRO A 268 -43.24 33.06 25.16
N THR A 269 -43.78 34.06 24.46
CA THR A 269 -43.87 35.43 24.96
C THR A 269 -45.15 35.70 25.77
N LYS A 270 -46.22 34.93 25.50
CA LYS A 270 -47.54 35.05 26.13
C LYS A 270 -48.19 33.68 26.28
N CYS A 271 -49.11 33.56 27.24
CA CYS A 271 -49.91 32.36 27.45
C CYS A 271 -51.06 32.32 26.42
N LEU A 272 -51.34 31.15 25.85
CA LEU A 272 -52.46 30.94 24.93
C LEU A 272 -53.83 31.03 25.61
N GLN A 273 -53.88 30.84 26.92
CA GLN A 273 -55.13 30.92 27.67
C GLN A 273 -55.65 32.36 27.73
N LYS A 274 -56.85 32.61 27.18
CA LYS A 274 -57.43 33.95 26.99
C LYS A 274 -57.56 34.75 28.30
N GLU A 275 -57.73 34.05 29.42
CA GLU A 275 -57.89 34.66 30.76
C GLU A 275 -56.55 34.83 31.51
N CYS A 276 -55.45 34.27 31.01
CA CYS A 276 -54.16 34.32 31.67
C CYS A 276 -53.22 35.37 31.07
N ARG A 277 -52.65 36.24 31.91
CA ARG A 277 -51.63 37.23 31.50
C ARG A 277 -50.19 36.78 31.76
N GLY A 278 -49.97 35.47 31.90
CA GLY A 278 -48.66 34.88 32.17
C GLY A 278 -47.65 35.12 31.05
N ARG A 279 -46.44 35.57 31.45
CA ARG A 279 -45.27 35.77 30.57
C ARG A 279 -44.05 34.93 30.96
N SER A 280 -44.18 34.15 32.02
CA SER A 280 -43.12 33.30 32.55
C SER A 280 -43.49 31.84 32.31
N PHE A 281 -42.56 31.10 31.71
CA PHE A 281 -42.76 29.73 31.27
C PHE A 281 -41.61 28.84 31.72
N THR A 282 -41.95 27.65 32.19
CA THR A 282 -41.00 26.62 32.58
C THR A 282 -41.03 25.50 31.52
N PRO A 283 -39.89 25.12 30.92
CA PRO A 283 -39.86 24.04 29.93
C PRO A 283 -40.18 22.69 30.60
N ASN A 284 -41.12 21.94 30.01
CA ASN A 284 -41.47 20.60 30.45
C ASN A 284 -41.02 19.55 29.44
N ARG A 285 -39.85 18.96 29.70
CA ARG A 285 -39.23 17.97 28.82
C ARG A 285 -39.92 16.60 28.82
N SER A 286 -40.65 16.26 29.89
CA SER A 286 -41.35 14.98 30.01
C SER A 286 -42.78 14.99 29.48
N SER A 287 -43.27 16.15 29.00
CA SER A 287 -44.59 16.26 28.40
C SER A 287 -44.68 15.47 27.09
N PRO A 288 -45.80 14.79 26.79
CA PRO A 288 -46.03 14.17 25.49
C PRO A 288 -46.11 15.20 24.34
N LEU A 289 -46.29 16.49 24.67
CA LEU A 289 -46.26 17.59 23.70
C LEU A 289 -44.82 18.03 23.33
N THR A 290 -43.80 17.50 24.02
CA THR A 290 -42.40 17.69 23.66
C THR A 290 -42.00 16.60 22.67
N LEU A 291 -41.74 17.00 21.42
CA LEU A 291 -41.35 16.10 20.35
C LEU A 291 -39.85 16.23 20.07
N THR A 292 -39.16 15.12 20.15
CA THR A 292 -37.74 14.98 19.80
C THR A 292 -37.59 14.11 18.55
N VAL A 293 -36.62 14.44 17.72
CA VAL A 293 -36.23 13.67 16.53
C VAL A 293 -34.76 13.29 16.66
N ASP A 294 -34.39 12.12 16.15
CA ASP A 294 -32.98 11.73 16.13
C ASP A 294 -32.21 12.60 15.15
N TRP A 295 -31.03 13.04 15.58
CA TRP A 295 -30.12 13.91 14.86
C TRP A 295 -28.70 13.35 14.93
N GLN A 296 -27.99 13.43 13.82
CA GLN A 296 -26.60 13.01 13.71
C GLN A 296 -25.84 13.93 12.76
N SER A 297 -24.59 14.24 13.07
CA SER A 297 -23.70 15.02 12.21
C SER A 297 -22.62 14.13 11.60
N ILE A 298 -22.46 14.24 10.29
CA ILE A 298 -21.40 13.57 9.54
C ILE A 298 -20.51 14.60 8.85
N LYS A 299 -19.23 14.27 8.68
CA LYS A 299 -18.27 15.09 7.94
C LYS A 299 -17.85 14.38 6.67
N VAL A 300 -18.04 15.04 5.54
CA VAL A 300 -17.84 14.46 4.21
C VAL A 300 -16.70 15.18 3.50
N GLN A 301 -15.81 14.41 2.89
CA GLN A 301 -14.64 14.88 2.15
C GLN A 301 -14.86 14.76 0.64
N GLU A 302 -14.37 15.76 -0.10
CA GLU A 302 -14.40 15.81 -1.56
C GLU A 302 -13.67 14.62 -2.18
N LEU A 303 -14.29 13.98 -3.20
CA LEU A 303 -13.60 13.01 -4.05
C LEU A 303 -12.62 13.74 -4.96
N ILE A 304 -11.34 13.39 -4.88
CA ILE A 304 -10.29 14.02 -5.66
C ILE A 304 -10.31 13.42 -7.08
N SER A 305 -10.86 14.16 -8.06
CA SER A 305 -10.74 13.84 -9.48
C SER A 305 -9.33 14.18 -10.00
N ASP A 306 -8.77 13.35 -10.88
CA ASP A 306 -7.37 13.44 -11.33
C ASP A 306 -7.00 14.73 -12.05
N ASP A 307 -7.92 15.35 -12.79
CA ASP A 307 -7.68 16.64 -13.46
C ASP A 307 -7.42 17.79 -12.46
N GLN A 308 -7.60 17.54 -11.15
CA GLN A 308 -7.53 18.54 -10.09
C GLN A 308 -6.66 18.13 -8.89
N ARG A 309 -5.73 17.15 -9.05
CA ARG A 309 -4.64 16.93 -8.07
C ARG A 309 -3.62 18.07 -8.14
N GLU A 310 -4.06 19.28 -7.81
CA GLU A 310 -3.19 20.44 -7.58
C GLU A 310 -2.30 20.12 -6.38
N SER A 311 -0.99 20.00 -6.60
CA SER A 311 -0.01 19.72 -5.55
C SER A 311 -0.15 20.70 -4.39
N GLY A 312 -0.40 20.19 -3.18
CA GLY A 312 -0.46 20.98 -1.95
C GLY A 312 -1.83 21.50 -1.52
N ARG A 313 -2.92 21.23 -2.26
CA ARG A 313 -4.27 21.60 -1.83
C ARG A 313 -4.87 20.57 -0.86
N ILE A 314 -5.29 21.04 0.31
CA ILE A 314 -6.03 20.21 1.29
C ILE A 314 -7.44 19.93 0.73
N PRO A 315 -7.89 18.66 0.69
CA PRO A 315 -9.25 18.32 0.29
C PRO A 315 -10.28 19.03 1.16
N ARG A 316 -11.33 19.58 0.54
CA ARG A 316 -12.38 20.29 1.29
C ARG A 316 -13.28 19.30 2.00
N THR A 317 -13.74 19.69 3.18
CA THR A 317 -14.71 18.94 3.97
C THR A 317 -15.91 19.81 4.28
N ILE A 318 -17.10 19.22 4.30
CA ILE A 318 -18.34 19.87 4.73
C ILE A 318 -19.06 19.01 5.76
N GLU A 319 -19.71 19.66 6.73
CA GLU A 319 -20.57 18.99 7.70
C GLU A 319 -21.97 18.86 7.13
N CYS A 320 -22.56 17.67 7.29
CA CYS A 320 -23.92 17.38 6.90
C CYS A 320 -24.69 16.88 8.13
N GLU A 321 -25.92 17.36 8.29
CA GLU A 321 -26.82 16.95 9.35
C GLU A 321 -27.83 15.94 8.80
N LEU A 322 -27.98 14.81 9.50
CA LEU A 322 -28.90 13.73 9.21
C LEU A 322 -30.00 13.74 10.27
N ASN A 323 -31.25 13.67 9.82
CA ASN A 323 -32.44 13.72 10.68
C ASN A 323 -33.32 12.48 10.44
N GLN A 324 -34.00 12.01 11.50
CA GLN A 324 -35.00 10.94 11.44
C GLN A 324 -34.42 9.63 10.85
N ASP A 325 -34.99 9.14 9.74
CA ASP A 325 -34.65 7.89 9.06
C ASP A 325 -33.25 7.86 8.42
N LEU A 326 -32.63 9.03 8.22
CA LEU A 326 -31.28 9.12 7.66
C LEU A 326 -30.18 8.85 8.70
N VAL A 327 -30.52 8.87 9.99
CA VAL A 327 -29.56 8.62 11.08
C VAL A 327 -29.08 7.17 11.03
N ASP A 328 -27.80 6.95 11.31
CA ASP A 328 -27.13 5.64 11.28
C ASP A 328 -27.13 4.94 9.91
N SER A 329 -27.38 5.69 8.82
CA SER A 329 -27.43 5.16 7.45
C SER A 329 -26.04 4.99 6.80
N CYS A 330 -24.99 5.56 7.39
CA CYS A 330 -23.63 5.54 6.82
C CYS A 330 -22.55 5.33 7.87
N VAL A 331 -21.47 4.68 7.44
CA VAL A 331 -20.31 4.37 8.27
C VAL A 331 -19.08 5.17 7.77
N PRO A 332 -18.12 5.56 8.63
CA PRO A 332 -16.88 6.18 8.16
C PRO A 332 -16.19 5.32 7.08
N GLY A 333 -15.75 5.95 5.99
CA GLY A 333 -15.16 5.29 4.81
C GLY A 333 -16.12 5.03 3.63
N ASP A 334 -17.43 5.19 3.85
CA ASP A 334 -18.42 5.03 2.80
C ASP A 334 -18.44 6.20 1.83
N MET A 335 -18.66 5.89 0.55
CA MET A 335 -18.91 6.89 -0.48
C MET A 335 -20.41 7.10 -0.60
N VAL A 336 -20.83 8.31 -0.29
CA VAL A 336 -22.24 8.71 -0.22
C VAL A 336 -22.51 9.84 -1.20
N THR A 337 -23.70 9.82 -1.79
CA THR A 337 -24.27 10.96 -2.50
C THR A 337 -25.35 11.54 -1.60
N ILE A 338 -25.18 12.81 -1.22
CA ILE A 338 -26.05 13.54 -0.31
C ILE A 338 -26.75 14.62 -1.11
N ALA A 339 -28.08 14.61 -1.14
CA ALA A 339 -28.88 15.71 -1.64
C ALA A 339 -29.52 16.45 -0.47
N GLY A 340 -29.45 17.78 -0.47
CA GLY A 340 -29.90 18.56 0.67
C GLY A 340 -29.86 20.06 0.46
N VAL A 341 -30.31 20.79 1.48
CA VAL A 341 -30.36 22.25 1.49
C VAL A 341 -29.14 22.79 2.20
N ILE A 342 -28.48 23.77 1.61
CA ILE A 342 -27.34 24.45 2.26
C ILE A 342 -27.86 25.45 3.29
N LYS A 343 -27.54 25.20 4.55
CA LYS A 343 -27.87 26.06 5.69
C LYS A 343 -26.61 26.67 6.30
N VAL A 344 -26.82 27.62 7.21
CA VAL A 344 -25.76 28.31 7.93
C VAL A 344 -25.90 28.12 9.43
N SER A 345 -24.80 27.80 10.09
CA SER A 345 -24.70 27.75 11.54
C SER A 345 -23.83 28.89 12.06
N ASN A 346 -24.12 29.35 13.28
CA ASN A 346 -23.29 30.34 13.96
C ASN A 346 -22.17 29.60 14.68
N GLU A 347 -20.92 30.06 14.54
CA GLU A 347 -19.86 29.58 15.42
C GLU A 347 -20.12 30.05 16.86
N GLU A 348 -20.43 29.11 17.74
CA GLU A 348 -20.46 29.36 19.18
C GLU A 348 -19.02 29.45 19.72
N GLY A 349 -18.35 30.58 19.48
CA GLY A 349 -17.10 30.88 20.16
C GLY A 349 -17.32 31.04 21.67
N PHE A 350 -16.45 30.45 22.49
CA PHE A 350 -16.42 30.56 23.96
C PHE A 350 -16.02 31.98 24.45
N GLY A 351 -16.75 33.03 24.07
CA GLY A 351 -16.49 34.41 24.47
C GLY A 351 -17.74 35.16 24.89
N LYS A 352 -17.63 35.99 25.95
CA LYS A 352 -18.75 36.78 26.51
C LYS A 352 -19.37 37.81 25.55
N ASN A 353 -18.71 38.13 24.42
CA ASN A 353 -19.24 39.02 23.38
C ASN A 353 -19.89 38.21 22.24
N LYS A 354 -21.01 37.56 22.56
CA LYS A 354 -21.74 36.61 21.68
C LYS A 354 -22.54 37.30 20.55
N LYS A 355 -22.66 38.64 20.55
CA LYS A 355 -23.54 39.39 19.64
C LYS A 355 -22.88 40.02 18.41
N ASP A 356 -21.54 40.03 18.32
CA ASP A 356 -20.83 40.85 17.31
C ASP A 356 -20.09 40.04 16.22
N LYS A 357 -20.25 38.71 16.17
CA LYS A 357 -19.63 37.88 15.12
C LYS A 357 -20.67 37.44 14.09
N CYS A 358 -20.63 38.04 12.91
CA CYS A 358 -21.46 37.69 11.74
C CYS A 358 -20.77 36.70 10.79
N MET A 359 -19.89 35.83 11.31
CA MET A 359 -19.27 34.75 10.53
C MET A 359 -20.10 33.49 10.69
N PHE A 360 -20.51 32.91 9.56
CA PHE A 360 -21.36 31.73 9.52
C PHE A 360 -20.61 30.58 8.85
N LEU A 361 -20.79 29.36 9.36
CA LEU A 361 -20.30 28.14 8.73
C LEU A 361 -21.41 27.53 7.88
N LEU A 362 -21.07 27.10 6.66
CA LEU A 362 -22.00 26.40 5.78
C LEU A 362 -22.04 24.92 6.17
N TYR A 363 -23.25 24.38 6.32
CA TYR A 363 -23.49 22.95 6.47
C TYR A 363 -24.65 22.54 5.56
N ILE A 364 -24.80 21.25 5.30
CA ILE A 364 -25.90 20.72 4.49
C ILE A 364 -26.88 20.00 5.41
N GLU A 365 -28.13 20.43 5.41
CA GLU A 365 -29.20 19.59 5.95
C GLU A 365 -29.58 18.56 4.88
N ALA A 366 -29.28 17.29 5.16
CA ALA A 366 -29.49 16.21 4.20
C ALA A 366 -30.98 15.93 4.05
N ASN A 367 -31.48 16.00 2.82
CA ASN A 367 -32.80 15.48 2.49
C ASN A 367 -32.73 14.01 2.10
N SER A 368 -31.71 13.56 1.37
CA SER A 368 -31.51 12.15 1.09
C SER A 368 -30.03 11.78 1.13
N LEU A 369 -29.77 10.54 1.52
CA LEU A 369 -28.46 9.94 1.52
C LEU A 369 -28.54 8.61 0.77
N SER A 370 -27.73 8.46 -0.26
CA SER A 370 -27.58 7.19 -0.99
C SER A 370 -26.16 6.68 -0.81
N ASN A 371 -26.04 5.43 -0.34
CA ASN A 371 -24.77 4.76 -0.16
C ASN A 371 -24.48 3.87 -1.36
N SER A 372 -23.33 4.08 -2.00
CA SER A 372 -22.89 3.31 -3.18
C SER A 372 -22.68 1.81 -2.93
N LYS A 373 -22.56 1.37 -1.67
CA LYS A 373 -22.35 -0.05 -1.31
C LYS A 373 -23.64 -0.81 -0.96
N GLY A 374 -24.74 -0.11 -0.71
CA GLY A 374 -25.90 -0.63 0.03
C GLY A 374 -26.99 -1.35 -0.77
N GLN A 375 -27.04 -1.24 -2.09
CA GLN A 375 -28.07 -1.91 -2.90
C GLN A 375 -27.70 -3.34 -3.31
N LYS A 376 -27.24 -4.16 -2.35
CA LYS A 376 -27.15 -5.62 -2.50
C LYS A 376 -27.94 -6.32 -1.40
N SER A 377 -29.26 -6.12 -1.34
CA SER A 377 -30.23 -7.16 -0.97
C SER A 377 -31.66 -6.61 -0.82
N LYS A 378 -32.56 -7.06 -1.72
CA LYS A 378 -33.90 -7.64 -1.46
C LYS A 378 -34.91 -7.24 -2.54
N SER A 379 -34.88 -7.96 -3.66
CA SER A 379 -36.08 -8.52 -4.27
C SER A 379 -35.68 -9.67 -5.18
N SER A 380 -36.40 -10.76 -5.01
CA SER A 380 -36.32 -11.99 -5.78
C SER A 380 -36.83 -11.78 -7.22
N SER A 381 -36.24 -12.54 -8.14
CA SER A 381 -36.70 -12.86 -9.51
C SER A 381 -36.90 -11.70 -10.48
N GLU A 382 -35.82 -11.28 -11.15
CA GLU A 382 -35.64 -11.20 -12.62
C GLU A 382 -34.28 -10.54 -12.94
N PRO A 383 -33.63 -10.86 -14.08
CA PRO A 383 -32.36 -10.27 -14.45
C PRO A 383 -32.63 -8.97 -15.22
N GLU A 384 -32.96 -7.89 -14.51
CA GLU A 384 -32.95 -6.55 -15.09
C GLU A 384 -31.91 -5.67 -14.41
N SER A 385 -31.08 -5.10 -15.27
CA SER A 385 -29.98 -4.18 -15.04
C SER A 385 -30.39 -2.96 -14.21
N GLN A 386 -30.22 -3.03 -12.89
CA GLN A 386 -30.19 -1.84 -12.04
C GLN A 386 -28.75 -1.56 -11.59
N GLU A 387 -28.19 -0.60 -12.30
CA GLU A 387 -26.81 -0.14 -12.30
C GLU A 387 -26.41 0.46 -10.94
N THR A 388 -25.41 -0.14 -10.29
CA THR A 388 -24.74 0.48 -9.16
C THR A 388 -23.76 1.53 -9.69
N SER A 389 -23.89 2.78 -9.22
CA SER A 389 -23.36 4.01 -9.82
C SER A 389 -21.81 4.14 -9.88
N VAL A 390 -21.20 3.47 -10.86
CA VAL A 390 -20.19 4.10 -11.71
C VAL A 390 -20.81 4.20 -13.09
N GLU A 391 -21.53 5.29 -13.36
CA GLU A 391 -22.03 5.57 -14.72
C GLU A 391 -20.81 5.74 -15.63
N PHE A 392 -20.54 4.72 -16.45
CA PHE A 392 -19.58 4.83 -17.53
C PHE A 392 -20.26 5.55 -18.69
N SER A 393 -19.66 6.62 -19.18
CA SER A 393 -20.16 7.25 -20.40
C SER A 393 -20.05 6.25 -21.56
N LEU A 394 -20.93 6.36 -22.56
CA LEU A 394 -20.79 5.58 -23.81
C LEU A 394 -19.38 5.70 -24.40
N LYS A 395 -18.74 6.88 -24.30
CA LYS A 395 -17.35 7.10 -24.73
C LYS A 395 -16.34 6.25 -23.95
N ASP A 396 -16.58 6.07 -22.65
CA ASP A 396 -15.71 5.26 -21.79
C ASP A 396 -15.83 3.78 -22.13
N LEU A 397 -17.05 3.32 -22.42
CA LEU A 397 -17.29 1.94 -22.84
C LEU A 397 -16.63 1.62 -24.20
N TYR A 398 -16.71 2.52 -25.17
CA TYR A 398 -15.98 2.37 -26.44
C TYR A 398 -14.46 2.31 -26.21
N ALA A 399 -13.91 3.18 -25.37
CA ALA A 399 -12.48 3.15 -25.05
C ALA A 399 -12.05 1.84 -24.35
N ILE A 400 -12.88 1.31 -23.45
CA ILE A 400 -12.65 0.02 -22.79
C ILE A 400 -12.66 -1.11 -23.83
N GLN A 401 -13.59 -1.08 -24.77
CA GLN A 401 -13.68 -2.06 -25.85
C GLN A 401 -12.45 -2.02 -26.77
N GLU A 402 -11.96 -0.83 -27.11
CA GLU A 402 -10.74 -0.65 -27.91
C GLU A 402 -9.49 -1.19 -27.20
N ILE A 403 -9.38 -0.97 -25.88
CA ILE A 403 -8.30 -1.52 -25.06
C ILE A 403 -8.37 -3.05 -25.06
N HIS A 404 -9.56 -3.61 -24.82
CA HIS A 404 -9.77 -5.07 -24.78
C HIS A 404 -9.51 -5.75 -26.14
N ALA A 405 -9.69 -5.05 -27.26
CA ALA A 405 -9.47 -5.59 -28.60
C ALA A 405 -7.98 -5.79 -28.97
N GLN A 406 -7.04 -5.32 -28.15
CA GLN A 406 -5.60 -5.48 -28.37
C GLN A 406 -5.16 -6.94 -28.14
N GLU A 407 -4.31 -7.48 -29.02
CA GLU A 407 -3.87 -8.88 -28.97
C GLU A 407 -3.06 -9.20 -27.69
N ASP A 408 -2.09 -8.35 -27.33
CA ASP A 408 -1.24 -8.53 -26.14
C ASP A 408 -1.64 -7.56 -24.99
N LEU A 409 -2.88 -7.67 -24.52
CA LEU A 409 -3.43 -6.78 -23.49
C LEU A 409 -2.60 -6.75 -22.20
N PHE A 410 -2.12 -7.91 -21.75
CA PHE A 410 -1.33 -7.99 -20.52
C PHE A 410 -0.02 -7.21 -20.62
N LYS A 411 0.71 -7.38 -21.72
CA LYS A 411 1.93 -6.62 -22.03
C LYS A 411 1.64 -5.13 -22.11
N LEU A 412 0.54 -4.73 -22.74
CA LEU A 412 0.12 -3.33 -22.86
C LEU A 412 -0.14 -2.68 -21.51
N ILE A 413 -0.94 -3.31 -20.65
CA ILE A 413 -1.29 -2.78 -19.33
C ILE A 413 -0.04 -2.69 -18.42
N VAL A 414 0.81 -3.72 -18.42
CA VAL A 414 2.03 -3.76 -17.59
C VAL A 414 2.99 -2.65 -17.96
N ASN A 415 3.22 -2.41 -19.25
CA ASN A 415 4.10 -1.35 -19.72
C ASN A 415 3.47 0.05 -19.58
N SER A 416 2.13 0.14 -19.59
CA SER A 416 1.39 1.40 -19.38
C SER A 416 1.32 1.86 -17.91
N LEU A 417 1.50 0.96 -16.93
CA LEU A 417 1.41 1.31 -15.49
C LEU A 417 2.43 2.38 -15.09
N CYS A 418 3.68 2.23 -15.51
CA CYS A 418 4.74 3.17 -15.20
C CYS A 418 5.75 3.19 -16.36
N PRO A 419 5.48 3.99 -17.41
CA PRO A 419 6.37 4.08 -18.57
C PRO A 419 7.68 4.83 -18.25
N ALA A 420 7.72 5.61 -17.16
CA ALA A 420 8.92 6.34 -16.75
C ALA A 420 10.05 5.45 -16.25
N ILE A 421 9.73 4.28 -15.70
CA ILE A 421 10.73 3.34 -15.16
C ILE A 421 10.98 2.26 -16.21
N TYR A 422 12.24 2.08 -16.61
CA TYR A 422 12.64 1.00 -17.51
C TYR A 422 12.72 -0.34 -16.76
N GLY A 423 12.40 -1.44 -17.44
CA GLY A 423 12.55 -2.79 -16.90
C GLY A 423 11.56 -3.17 -15.79
N HIS A 424 12.00 -4.08 -14.90
CA HIS A 424 11.24 -4.64 -13.78
C HIS A 424 9.83 -5.15 -14.15
N LEU A 425 9.70 -5.78 -15.31
CA LEU A 425 8.42 -6.16 -15.90
C LEU A 425 7.61 -7.13 -15.02
N LEU A 426 8.26 -8.10 -14.36
CA LEU A 426 7.59 -9.03 -13.45
C LEU A 426 7.08 -8.33 -12.18
N VAL A 427 7.80 -7.31 -11.68
CA VAL A 427 7.35 -6.50 -10.54
C VAL A 427 6.14 -5.66 -10.95
N LYS A 428 6.18 -5.01 -12.13
CA LYS A 428 5.04 -4.28 -12.68
C LYS A 428 3.83 -5.20 -12.91
N ALA A 429 4.05 -6.42 -13.42
CA ALA A 429 3.01 -7.44 -13.58
C ALA A 429 2.36 -7.78 -12.24
N GLY A 430 3.15 -8.03 -11.18
CA GLY A 430 2.62 -8.23 -9.84
C GLY A 430 1.81 -7.03 -9.33
N LEU A 431 2.32 -5.81 -9.48
CA LEU A 431 1.59 -4.58 -9.10
C LEU A 431 0.25 -4.44 -9.83
N VAL A 432 0.22 -4.77 -11.12
CA VAL A 432 -1.00 -4.79 -11.93
C VAL A 432 -1.99 -5.83 -11.42
N LEU A 433 -1.56 -7.05 -11.12
CA LEU A 433 -2.44 -8.07 -10.51
C LEU A 433 -3.00 -7.57 -9.16
N GLY A 434 -2.19 -6.85 -8.38
CA GLY A 434 -2.61 -6.15 -7.17
C GLY A 434 -3.70 -5.08 -7.39
N LEU A 435 -3.67 -4.40 -8.54
CA LEU A 435 -4.66 -3.38 -8.91
C LEU A 435 -6.04 -3.96 -9.21
N PHE A 436 -6.07 -5.07 -9.95
CA PHE A 436 -7.31 -5.75 -10.33
C PHE A 436 -7.90 -6.58 -9.17
N GLY A 437 -7.05 -7.21 -8.36
CA GLY A 437 -7.43 -8.05 -7.22
C GLY A 437 -8.20 -9.32 -7.62
N GLY A 438 -8.37 -10.25 -6.67
CA GLY A 438 -9.16 -11.48 -6.85
C GLY A 438 -10.65 -11.28 -6.56
N CYS A 439 -11.43 -12.36 -6.56
CA CYS A 439 -12.86 -12.33 -6.25
C CYS A 439 -13.12 -12.43 -4.75
N HIS A 440 -14.02 -11.60 -4.23
CA HIS A 440 -14.53 -11.79 -2.87
C HIS A 440 -15.53 -12.94 -2.87
N LYS A 441 -15.27 -13.96 -2.06
CA LYS A 441 -16.14 -15.12 -1.89
C LYS A 441 -16.57 -15.23 -0.44
N TYR A 442 -17.69 -15.91 -0.21
CA TYR A 442 -18.17 -16.26 1.12
C TYR A 442 -18.11 -17.78 1.26
N VAL A 443 -17.72 -18.26 2.45
CA VAL A 443 -17.62 -19.71 2.71
C VAL A 443 -18.99 -20.38 2.57
N ASP A 444 -20.03 -19.75 3.11
CA ASP A 444 -21.43 -20.22 3.07
C ASP A 444 -22.39 -19.03 2.86
N ASP A 445 -23.42 -19.22 2.03
CA ASP A 445 -24.47 -18.21 1.78
C ASP A 445 -25.23 -17.82 3.08
N LYS A 446 -25.27 -18.72 4.06
CA LYS A 446 -25.95 -18.53 5.34
C LYS A 446 -25.12 -17.79 6.39
N ASN A 447 -23.84 -18.16 6.55
CA ASN A 447 -22.97 -17.62 7.60
C ASN A 447 -22.10 -16.45 7.14
N ARG A 448 -22.07 -16.15 5.83
CA ARG A 448 -21.41 -14.98 5.19
C ARG A 448 -20.03 -14.66 5.77
N ILE A 449 -19.22 -15.69 6.07
CA ILE A 449 -17.82 -15.48 6.48
C ILE A 449 -17.05 -15.05 5.22
N PRO A 450 -16.50 -13.82 5.17
CA PRO A 450 -15.81 -13.33 3.99
C PRO A 450 -14.44 -13.99 3.85
N ILE A 451 -14.14 -14.46 2.65
CA ILE A 451 -12.80 -14.88 2.25
C ILE A 451 -12.13 -13.70 1.55
N ARG A 452 -10.93 -13.34 2.00
CA ARG A 452 -10.13 -12.28 1.40
C ARG A 452 -9.88 -12.57 -0.08
N GLY A 453 -10.25 -11.65 -0.96
CA GLY A 453 -9.97 -11.70 -2.40
C GLY A 453 -8.78 -10.83 -2.84
N ASP A 454 -8.42 -9.83 -2.04
CA ASP A 454 -7.40 -8.85 -2.39
C ASP A 454 -5.98 -9.35 -2.05
N PRO A 455 -5.03 -9.35 -3.01
CA PRO A 455 -3.64 -9.68 -2.75
C PRO A 455 -2.86 -8.47 -2.20
N HIS A 456 -1.93 -8.72 -1.28
CA HIS A 456 -0.99 -7.74 -0.75
C HIS A 456 0.41 -7.94 -1.33
N LEU A 457 1.09 -6.83 -1.61
CA LEU A 457 2.42 -6.84 -2.23
C LEU A 457 3.43 -6.01 -1.44
N LEU A 458 4.66 -6.50 -1.38
CA LEU A 458 5.79 -5.80 -0.77
C LEU A 458 6.94 -5.70 -1.77
N VAL A 459 7.40 -4.49 -2.04
CA VAL A 459 8.59 -4.23 -2.87
C VAL A 459 9.74 -3.76 -1.98
N VAL A 460 10.74 -4.60 -1.85
CA VAL A 460 11.99 -4.35 -1.12
C VAL A 460 13.07 -4.02 -2.13
N GLY A 461 14.00 -3.13 -1.80
CA GLY A 461 15.18 -2.98 -2.64
C GLY A 461 16.08 -1.84 -2.21
N ASP A 462 17.15 -1.64 -2.95
CA ASP A 462 18.05 -0.53 -2.68
C ASP A 462 17.39 0.82 -3.03
N PRO A 463 17.80 1.93 -2.39
CA PRO A 463 17.35 3.27 -2.76
C PRO A 463 17.71 3.60 -4.21
N GLY A 464 16.86 4.36 -4.90
CA GLY A 464 17.12 4.81 -6.28
C GLY A 464 16.48 3.96 -7.38
N LEU A 465 15.95 2.77 -7.06
CA LEU A 465 15.31 1.85 -8.03
C LEU A 465 13.85 2.20 -8.40
N GLY A 466 13.42 3.45 -8.18
CA GLY A 466 12.09 3.92 -8.59
C GLY A 466 10.88 3.38 -7.79
N LYS A 467 11.08 2.70 -6.66
CA LYS A 467 9.99 2.08 -5.85
C LYS A 467 8.86 3.05 -5.47
N SER A 468 9.20 4.22 -4.92
CA SER A 468 8.20 5.24 -4.55
C SER A 468 7.44 5.77 -5.77
N GLN A 469 8.09 5.88 -6.93
CA GLN A 469 7.44 6.26 -8.19
C GLN A 469 6.49 5.18 -8.69
N MET A 470 6.85 3.88 -8.56
CA MET A 470 5.93 2.78 -8.86
C MET A 470 4.68 2.84 -7.97
N LEU A 471 4.85 3.03 -6.65
CA LEU A 471 3.73 3.17 -5.71
C LEU A 471 2.84 4.37 -6.05
N GLN A 472 3.42 5.52 -6.39
CA GLN A 472 2.66 6.69 -6.81
C GLN A 472 1.89 6.45 -8.10
N ALA A 473 2.49 5.76 -9.08
CA ALA A 473 1.82 5.38 -10.32
C ALA A 473 0.62 4.45 -10.03
N VAL A 474 0.81 3.42 -9.20
CA VAL A 474 -0.25 2.51 -8.74
C VAL A 474 -1.37 3.28 -8.04
N CYS A 475 -1.05 4.19 -7.13
CA CYS A 475 -2.04 5.03 -6.44
C CYS A 475 -2.81 5.97 -7.41
N ASN A 476 -2.15 6.47 -8.45
CA ASN A 476 -2.76 7.29 -9.48
C ASN A 476 -3.63 6.45 -10.44
N VAL A 477 -3.34 5.18 -10.65
CA VAL A 477 -4.13 4.31 -11.54
C VAL A 477 -5.30 3.67 -10.79
N ALA A 478 -5.18 3.43 -9.49
CA ALA A 478 -6.24 2.84 -8.67
C ALA A 478 -7.52 3.71 -8.64
N PRO A 479 -8.73 3.12 -8.71
CA PRO A 479 -9.99 3.86 -8.60
C PRO A 479 -10.16 4.51 -7.21
N ARG A 480 -9.65 3.86 -6.17
CA ARG A 480 -9.56 4.36 -4.79
C ARG A 480 -8.14 4.15 -4.25
N GLY A 481 -7.20 4.97 -4.72
CA GLY A 481 -5.81 4.95 -4.28
C GLY A 481 -5.56 5.92 -3.12
N ILE A 482 -5.03 5.41 -2.01
CA ILE A 482 -4.56 6.23 -0.89
C ILE A 482 -3.05 6.02 -0.75
N TYR A 483 -2.30 7.12 -0.76
CA TYR A 483 -0.84 7.10 -0.60
C TYR A 483 -0.45 7.61 0.77
N VAL A 484 0.42 6.85 1.43
CA VAL A 484 0.78 7.05 2.82
C VAL A 484 2.28 6.80 2.99
N CYS A 485 2.95 7.60 3.81
CA CYS A 485 4.35 7.39 4.15
C CYS A 485 4.47 6.87 5.60
N GLY A 486 5.22 5.78 5.80
CA GLY A 486 5.38 5.12 7.08
C GLY A 486 5.89 6.06 8.17
N ASN A 487 6.83 6.96 7.84
CA ASN A 487 7.41 7.94 8.77
C ASN A 487 6.39 8.96 9.32
N THR A 488 5.44 9.40 8.51
CA THR A 488 4.48 10.45 8.89
C THR A 488 3.20 9.90 9.49
N THR A 489 2.99 8.60 9.38
CA THR A 489 1.79 7.97 9.92
C THR A 489 1.87 7.57 11.37
N THR A 490 0.70 7.52 11.98
CA THR A 490 0.46 7.00 13.32
C THR A 490 -0.56 5.87 13.22
N THR A 491 -0.68 5.03 14.25
CA THR A 491 -1.73 4.00 14.30
C THR A 491 -3.11 4.61 14.10
N SER A 492 -3.39 5.75 14.75
CA SER A 492 -4.63 6.52 14.57
C SER A 492 -4.84 7.04 13.16
N GLY A 493 -3.77 7.45 12.46
CA GLY A 493 -3.86 7.92 11.08
C GLY A 493 -4.07 6.80 10.06
N LEU A 494 -3.65 5.57 10.39
CA LEU A 494 -3.86 4.39 9.54
C LEU A 494 -5.22 3.74 9.77
N THR A 495 -5.64 3.60 11.03
CA THR A 495 -6.87 2.89 11.39
C THR A 495 -8.04 3.83 11.60
N VAL A 496 -8.43 4.06 12.86
CA VAL A 496 -9.59 4.83 13.27
C VAL A 496 -9.21 5.53 14.56
N SER A 497 -9.58 6.80 14.65
CA SER A 497 -9.35 7.62 15.83
C SER A 497 -10.67 8.10 16.42
N LEU A 498 -10.65 8.40 17.72
CA LEU A 498 -11.78 9.03 18.40
C LEU A 498 -11.43 10.50 18.58
N SER A 499 -12.14 11.38 17.89
CA SER A 499 -12.01 12.83 18.07
C SER A 499 -13.13 13.33 18.99
N ARG A 500 -12.78 14.21 19.92
CA ARG A 500 -13.75 14.82 20.83
C ARG A 500 -14.35 16.04 20.16
N ASP A 501 -15.66 16.09 20.09
CA ASP A 501 -16.41 17.18 19.50
C ASP A 501 -16.35 18.43 20.40
N SER A 502 -15.97 19.57 19.86
CA SER A 502 -15.70 20.79 20.64
C SER A 502 -16.95 21.41 21.27
N GLY A 503 -18.13 21.21 20.66
CA GLY A 503 -19.39 21.76 21.16
C GLY A 503 -20.02 20.89 22.25
N SER A 504 -20.12 19.58 21.99
CA SER A 504 -20.81 18.64 22.89
C SER A 504 -19.90 17.94 23.90
N GLY A 505 -18.60 17.85 23.62
CA GLY A 505 -17.68 17.06 24.40
C GLY A 505 -17.83 15.55 24.20
N ASP A 506 -18.66 15.09 23.25
CA ASP A 506 -18.83 13.68 22.90
C ASP A 506 -17.68 13.18 22.02
N TYR A 507 -17.46 11.87 22.03
CA TYR A 507 -16.51 11.23 21.11
C TYR A 507 -17.20 10.95 19.76
N ALA A 508 -16.51 11.24 18.67
CA ALA A 508 -16.89 10.89 17.30
C ALA A 508 -15.82 9.99 16.68
N LEU A 509 -16.26 9.12 15.77
CA LEU A 509 -15.36 8.23 15.05
C LEU A 509 -14.80 8.94 13.82
N GLU A 510 -13.49 8.90 13.65
CA GLU A 510 -12.78 9.49 12.51
C GLU A 510 -11.95 8.42 11.79
N ALA A 511 -12.23 8.22 10.51
CA ALA A 511 -11.59 7.22 9.68
C ALA A 511 -10.16 7.62 9.29
N GLY A 512 -9.23 6.69 9.44
CA GLY A 512 -7.86 6.77 8.92
C GLY A 512 -7.74 6.18 7.51
N ALA A 513 -6.51 6.11 7.03
CA ALA A 513 -6.19 5.77 5.64
C ALA A 513 -6.77 4.41 5.17
N LEU A 514 -6.71 3.36 5.99
CA LEU A 514 -7.18 2.02 5.59
C LEU A 514 -8.70 1.96 5.43
N VAL A 515 -9.44 2.63 6.31
CA VAL A 515 -10.91 2.67 6.26
C VAL A 515 -11.40 3.55 5.12
N LEU A 516 -10.76 4.70 4.90
CA LEU A 516 -11.04 5.55 3.73
C LEU A 516 -10.74 4.83 2.41
N GLY A 517 -9.80 3.89 2.43
CA GLY A 517 -9.37 3.10 1.28
C GLY A 517 -10.23 1.88 0.97
N ASP A 518 -11.30 1.60 1.72
CA ASP A 518 -12.13 0.39 1.56
C ASP A 518 -12.55 0.14 0.10
N GLN A 519 -12.40 -1.11 -0.36
CA GLN A 519 -12.53 -1.58 -1.76
C GLN A 519 -11.54 -0.93 -2.74
N GLY A 520 -10.44 -0.40 -2.23
CA GLY A 520 -9.39 0.30 -2.97
C GLY A 520 -8.02 -0.27 -2.68
N ILE A 521 -7.01 0.60 -2.73
CA ILE A 521 -5.61 0.25 -2.57
C ILE A 521 -4.95 1.27 -1.66
N CYS A 522 -4.27 0.77 -0.63
CA CYS A 522 -3.45 1.57 0.27
C CYS A 522 -1.97 1.35 -0.06
N CYS A 523 -1.35 2.37 -0.63
CA CYS A 523 0.08 2.39 -0.93
C CYS A 523 0.85 2.94 0.29
N ILE A 524 1.80 2.16 0.82
CA ILE A 524 2.60 2.56 1.99
C ILE A 524 4.07 2.60 1.59
N ASP A 525 4.65 3.80 1.54
CA ASP A 525 6.09 3.99 1.32
C ASP A 525 6.84 3.99 2.66
N GLU A 526 8.14 3.72 2.63
CA GLU A 526 9.02 3.62 3.81
C GLU A 526 8.44 2.70 4.90
N PHE A 527 7.91 1.56 4.47
CA PHE A 527 7.29 0.56 5.36
C PHE A 527 8.28 0.08 6.45
N ASP A 528 9.59 0.10 6.17
CA ASP A 528 10.64 -0.25 7.12
C ASP A 528 10.71 0.68 8.35
N LYS A 529 10.16 1.89 8.24
CA LYS A 529 10.20 2.90 9.31
C LYS A 529 9.01 2.83 10.26
N MET A 530 8.01 2.00 9.95
CA MET A 530 6.86 1.82 10.81
C MET A 530 7.27 1.05 12.08
N GLY A 531 6.92 1.58 13.25
CA GLY A 531 7.22 0.95 14.53
C GLY A 531 6.08 0.02 14.98
N ASN A 532 5.31 0.48 15.97
CA ASN A 532 4.21 -0.28 16.57
C ASN A 532 2.97 -0.38 15.67
N GLN A 533 2.97 0.26 14.50
CA GLN A 533 1.83 0.30 13.58
C GLN A 533 1.57 -1.03 12.88
N HIS A 534 2.57 -1.92 12.81
CA HIS A 534 2.41 -3.24 12.21
C HIS A 534 1.32 -4.07 12.85
N GLN A 535 1.09 -3.94 14.17
CA GLN A 535 0.04 -4.70 14.86
C GLN A 535 -1.35 -4.38 14.31
N ALA A 536 -1.61 -3.11 14.02
CA ALA A 536 -2.87 -2.66 13.44
C ALA A 536 -3.05 -3.15 12.00
N LEU A 537 -1.96 -3.30 11.25
CA LEU A 537 -1.98 -3.83 9.90
C LEU A 537 -2.26 -5.32 9.85
N LEU A 538 -1.82 -6.10 10.84
CA LEU A 538 -2.06 -7.55 10.87
C LEU A 538 -3.57 -7.83 10.79
N GLU A 539 -4.36 -7.20 11.65
CA GLU A 539 -5.82 -7.37 11.67
C GLU A 539 -6.45 -7.02 10.31
N ALA A 540 -6.12 -5.83 9.78
CA ALA A 540 -6.66 -5.35 8.51
C ALA A 540 -6.26 -6.24 7.31
N MET A 541 -5.02 -6.73 7.26
CA MET A 541 -4.55 -7.58 6.15
C MET A 541 -5.21 -8.95 6.12
N GLU A 542 -5.59 -9.52 7.26
CA GLU A 542 -6.15 -10.87 7.31
C GLU A 542 -7.67 -10.87 7.31
N GLN A 543 -8.28 -10.05 8.16
CA GLN A 543 -9.72 -10.04 8.35
C GLN A 543 -10.43 -9.00 7.46
N GLN A 544 -9.68 -8.09 6.83
CA GLN A 544 -10.23 -6.98 6.06
C GLN A 544 -11.20 -6.11 6.87
N SER A 545 -11.01 -6.06 8.18
CA SER A 545 -11.78 -5.27 9.14
C SER A 545 -10.87 -4.76 10.24
N ILE A 546 -11.27 -3.67 10.88
CA ILE A 546 -10.58 -3.08 12.02
C ILE A 546 -11.58 -2.97 13.17
N SER A 547 -11.29 -3.69 14.26
CA SER A 547 -12.03 -3.59 15.50
C SER A 547 -11.49 -2.47 16.39
N LEU A 548 -12.39 -1.67 16.93
CA LEU A 548 -12.10 -0.58 17.84
C LEU A 548 -12.91 -0.78 19.12
N ALA A 549 -12.22 -0.81 20.27
CA ALA A 549 -12.83 -0.83 21.59
C ALA A 549 -12.20 0.27 22.46
N LYS A 550 -12.75 1.49 22.40
CA LYS A 550 -12.21 2.66 23.12
C LYS A 550 -13.32 3.58 23.60
N ALA A 551 -13.14 4.21 24.76
CA ALA A 551 -14.08 5.18 25.35
C ALA A 551 -15.55 4.68 25.42
N GLY A 552 -15.75 3.38 25.64
CA GLY A 552 -17.07 2.74 25.69
C GLY A 552 -17.69 2.44 24.33
N ILE A 553 -17.04 2.80 23.22
CA ILE A 553 -17.46 2.48 21.86
C ILE A 553 -16.75 1.19 21.44
N VAL A 554 -17.54 0.18 21.08
CA VAL A 554 -17.07 -1.06 20.48
C VAL A 554 -17.69 -1.17 19.09
N CYS A 555 -16.86 -1.11 18.05
CA CYS A 555 -17.30 -1.24 16.66
C CYS A 555 -16.27 -1.98 15.81
N SER A 556 -16.71 -2.55 14.71
CA SER A 556 -15.85 -3.11 13.67
C SER A 556 -16.12 -2.38 12.37
N LEU A 557 -15.07 -1.84 11.76
CA LEU A 557 -15.14 -1.05 10.54
C LEU A 557 -14.49 -1.81 9.38
N PRO A 558 -15.13 -1.87 8.20
CA PRO A 558 -14.58 -2.57 7.05
C PRO A 558 -13.34 -1.84 6.52
N ALA A 559 -12.31 -2.61 6.15
CA ALA A 559 -11.05 -2.15 5.59
C ALA A 559 -10.57 -3.13 4.49
N ARG A 560 -11.45 -3.42 3.51
CA ARG A 560 -11.18 -4.34 2.39
C ARG A 560 -10.27 -3.66 1.36
N THR A 561 -8.99 -3.54 1.70
CA THR A 561 -8.02 -2.82 0.88
C THR A 561 -6.83 -3.70 0.55
N SER A 562 -6.39 -3.70 -0.70
CA SER A 562 -5.07 -4.23 -1.05
C SER A 562 -4.00 -3.31 -0.47
N ILE A 563 -2.97 -3.90 0.12
CA ILE A 563 -1.83 -3.14 0.66
C ILE A 563 -0.65 -3.38 -0.26
N ILE A 564 -0.11 -2.30 -0.81
CA ILE A 564 1.09 -2.32 -1.64
C ILE A 564 2.12 -1.47 -0.93
N ALA A 565 3.15 -2.13 -0.40
CA ALA A 565 4.16 -1.49 0.44
C ALA A 565 5.51 -1.44 -0.27
N ALA A 566 6.28 -0.39 -0.02
CA ALA A 566 7.70 -0.32 -0.38
C ALA A 566 8.56 -0.18 0.88
N ALA A 567 9.64 -0.93 0.94
CA ALA A 567 10.57 -0.93 2.07
C ALA A 567 12.02 -0.82 1.59
N ASN A 568 12.87 -0.25 2.44
CA ASN A 568 14.31 -0.23 2.25
C ASN A 568 15.00 -1.21 3.22
N PRO A 569 16.07 -1.91 2.79
CA PRO A 569 16.87 -2.74 3.69
C PRO A 569 17.62 -1.89 4.73
N VAL A 570 17.86 -2.49 5.89
CA VAL A 570 18.59 -1.91 7.01
C VAL A 570 20.04 -1.70 6.59
N GLY A 571 20.43 -0.43 6.47
CA GLY A 571 21.75 -0.02 6.01
C GLY A 571 21.80 0.49 4.56
N GLY A 572 20.66 0.53 3.87
CA GLY A 572 20.54 1.11 2.53
C GLY A 572 20.93 0.17 1.38
N HIS A 573 21.50 -0.99 1.68
CA HIS A 573 21.82 -2.02 0.68
C HIS A 573 21.34 -3.39 1.15
N TYR A 574 20.78 -4.17 0.23
CA TYR A 574 20.30 -5.50 0.52
C TYR A 574 21.48 -6.47 0.66
N ASN A 575 21.67 -7.02 1.86
CA ASN A 575 22.73 -7.97 2.10
C ASN A 575 22.21 -9.39 1.86
N LYS A 576 22.65 -10.03 0.76
CA LYS A 576 22.32 -11.43 0.44
C LYS A 576 22.70 -12.39 1.57
N ALA A 577 23.71 -12.07 2.39
CA ALA A 577 24.13 -12.88 3.53
C ALA A 577 23.11 -12.95 4.69
N LYS A 578 22.12 -12.06 4.72
CA LYS A 578 21.06 -11.99 5.74
C LYS A 578 19.74 -12.43 5.14
N THR A 579 18.83 -12.91 5.98
CA THR A 579 17.46 -13.23 5.56
C THR A 579 16.67 -11.95 5.24
N VAL A 580 15.57 -12.05 4.48
CA VAL A 580 14.68 -10.89 4.19
C VAL A 580 14.17 -10.26 5.49
N SER A 581 13.81 -11.08 6.48
CA SER A 581 13.33 -10.61 7.79
C SER A 581 14.38 -9.81 8.55
N GLU A 582 15.65 -10.26 8.52
CA GLU A 582 16.77 -9.53 9.12
C GLU A 582 17.13 -8.26 8.34
N ASN A 583 17.10 -8.31 7.01
CA ASN A 583 17.34 -7.16 6.15
C ASN A 583 16.28 -6.07 6.36
N LEU A 584 15.03 -6.41 6.68
CA LEU A 584 13.96 -5.43 6.90
C LEU A 584 13.70 -5.08 8.37
N LYS A 585 14.22 -5.87 9.32
CA LYS A 585 13.89 -5.78 10.76
C LYS A 585 12.39 -5.97 11.03
N MET A 586 11.73 -6.85 10.27
CA MET A 586 10.28 -7.13 10.39
C MET A 586 10.02 -8.59 10.77
N GLY A 587 8.96 -8.83 11.54
CA GLY A 587 8.59 -10.17 11.97
C GLY A 587 8.12 -11.06 10.82
N SER A 588 8.47 -12.35 10.84
CA SER A 588 8.07 -13.35 9.84
C SER A 588 6.55 -13.48 9.68
N ALA A 589 5.79 -13.28 10.77
CA ALA A 589 4.33 -13.29 10.75
C ALA A 589 3.73 -12.21 9.83
N LEU A 590 4.33 -11.02 9.76
CA LEU A 590 3.89 -9.94 8.87
C LEU A 590 4.29 -10.21 7.43
N LEU A 591 5.53 -10.66 7.20
CA LEU A 591 6.01 -11.03 5.86
C LEU A 591 5.17 -12.14 5.23
N SER A 592 4.72 -13.11 6.03
CA SER A 592 3.85 -14.21 5.56
C SER A 592 2.44 -13.77 5.11
N ARG A 593 2.02 -12.53 5.40
CA ARG A 593 0.70 -11.99 4.99
C ARG A 593 0.73 -11.28 3.64
N PHE A 594 1.93 -10.95 3.15
CA PHE A 594 2.11 -10.49 1.79
C PHE A 594 2.07 -11.69 0.84
N ASP A 595 1.24 -11.59 -0.19
CA ASP A 595 1.07 -12.63 -1.20
C ASP A 595 2.29 -12.63 -2.15
N LEU A 596 2.87 -11.45 -2.45
CA LEU A 596 4.10 -11.31 -3.24
C LEU A 596 5.11 -10.40 -2.53
N VAL A 597 6.38 -10.84 -2.50
CA VAL A 597 7.52 -10.05 -1.99
C VAL A 597 8.57 -9.95 -3.10
N PHE A 598 8.72 -8.78 -3.70
CA PHE A 598 9.72 -8.51 -4.72
C PHE A 598 10.96 -7.90 -4.10
N ILE A 599 12.14 -8.41 -4.47
CA ILE A 599 13.44 -7.87 -4.03
C ILE A 599 14.12 -7.29 -5.26
N LEU A 600 14.29 -5.97 -5.26
CA LEU A 600 14.97 -5.21 -6.29
C LEU A 600 16.42 -4.97 -5.86
N LEU A 601 17.35 -5.58 -6.56
CA LEU A 601 18.79 -5.43 -6.32
C LEU A 601 19.40 -4.53 -7.38
N ASP A 602 20.22 -3.57 -6.94
CA ASP A 602 21.03 -2.77 -7.86
C ASP A 602 22.30 -3.57 -8.21
N THR A 603 22.29 -4.20 -9.38
CA THR A 603 23.45 -4.93 -9.91
C THR A 603 24.02 -4.18 -11.11
N PRO A 604 25.28 -3.70 -11.05
CA PRO A 604 25.88 -2.98 -12.17
C PRO A 604 25.98 -3.88 -13.39
N ASN A 605 25.34 -3.48 -14.48
CA ASN A 605 25.31 -4.25 -15.73
C ASN A 605 25.31 -3.27 -16.91
N GLU A 606 26.41 -3.25 -17.66
CA GLU A 606 26.63 -2.28 -18.74
C GLU A 606 25.50 -2.25 -19.77
N ASP A 607 24.97 -3.41 -20.17
CA ASP A 607 23.90 -3.49 -21.17
C ASP A 607 22.59 -2.93 -20.64
N HIS A 608 22.23 -3.28 -19.40
CA HIS A 608 21.03 -2.79 -18.74
C HIS A 608 21.11 -1.28 -18.45
N ASP A 609 22.26 -0.81 -18.00
CA ASP A 609 22.51 0.60 -17.69
C ASP A 609 22.51 1.45 -18.95
N HIS A 610 23.02 0.92 -20.07
CA HIS A 610 22.91 1.56 -21.37
C HIS A 610 21.44 1.77 -21.76
N MET A 611 20.63 0.70 -21.75
CA MET A 611 19.20 0.77 -22.11
C MET A 611 18.40 1.68 -21.15
N LEU A 612 18.67 1.61 -19.84
CA LEU A 612 18.07 2.51 -18.85
C LEU A 612 18.41 3.97 -19.14
N SER A 613 19.69 4.26 -19.40
CA SER A 613 20.14 5.63 -19.66
C SER A 613 19.51 6.19 -20.93
N GLU A 614 19.42 5.40 -22.00
CA GLU A 614 18.74 5.76 -23.24
C GLU A 614 17.27 6.07 -22.99
N HIS A 615 16.57 5.22 -22.24
CA HIS A 615 15.17 5.41 -21.88
C HIS A 615 14.93 6.70 -21.09
N VAL A 616 15.76 6.98 -20.08
CA VAL A 616 15.67 8.19 -19.27
C VAL A 616 15.94 9.45 -20.10
N MET A 617 16.93 9.40 -21.00
CA MET A 617 17.26 10.51 -21.89
C MET A 617 16.14 10.76 -22.91
N ALA A 618 15.56 9.70 -23.47
CA ALA A 618 14.43 9.79 -24.40
C ALA A 618 13.20 10.45 -23.76
N MET A 619 12.87 10.04 -22.52
CA MET A 619 11.77 10.64 -21.75
C MET A 619 11.99 12.13 -21.46
N ARG A 620 13.23 12.53 -21.12
CA ARG A 620 13.57 13.94 -20.85
C ARG A 620 13.61 14.80 -22.11
N ALA A 621 13.99 14.22 -23.26
CA ALA A 621 14.02 14.91 -24.54
C ALA A 621 12.62 15.23 -25.09
N GLY A 622 11.54 14.76 -24.43
CA GLY A 622 10.17 15.10 -24.81
C GLY A 622 9.66 14.38 -26.06
N LYS A 623 10.37 13.36 -26.55
CA LYS A 623 9.87 12.46 -27.61
C LYS A 623 8.75 11.59 -27.01
N LYS A 624 7.52 12.10 -27.02
CA LYS A 624 6.33 11.30 -26.73
C LYS A 624 6.14 10.29 -27.87
N GLY A 625 6.35 9.00 -27.58
CA GLY A 625 5.75 7.91 -28.36
C GLY A 625 6.37 7.57 -29.71
N THR A 626 7.63 7.94 -29.99
CA THR A 626 8.35 7.33 -31.12
C THR A 626 9.71 6.84 -30.62
N ILE A 627 9.79 5.54 -30.35
CA ILE A 627 11.07 4.81 -30.25
C ILE A 627 11.63 4.73 -31.69
N SER A 628 11.92 5.87 -32.30
CA SER A 628 12.64 5.92 -33.57
C SER A 628 14.12 5.82 -33.26
N GLY A 629 14.66 4.64 -33.51
CA GLY A 629 16.08 4.35 -33.47
C GLY A 629 16.86 5.40 -34.24
N LEU A 630 17.76 6.07 -33.54
CA LEU A 630 18.83 6.88 -34.10
C LEU A 630 19.98 6.79 -33.10
N THR A 631 20.75 5.71 -33.19
CA THR A 631 22.23 5.69 -33.31
C THR A 631 22.80 4.36 -32.83
N ALA A 632 22.97 3.39 -33.73
CA ALA A 632 24.00 2.33 -33.61
C ALA A 632 24.28 1.69 -34.99
N THR A 633 24.79 2.47 -35.94
CA THR A 633 25.63 1.88 -36.99
C THR A 633 26.95 1.45 -36.35
N ARG A 634 27.05 0.19 -35.91
CA ARG A 634 28.31 -0.58 -35.87
C ARG A 634 27.97 -2.07 -35.83
N GLY A 635 28.49 -2.78 -36.82
CA GLY A 635 27.94 -4.02 -37.33
C GLY A 635 28.02 -5.22 -36.40
N TYR A 636 26.96 -6.02 -36.46
CA TYR A 636 27.05 -7.48 -36.44
C TYR A 636 26.19 -8.00 -37.60
N THR A 637 26.86 -8.65 -38.54
CA THR A 637 26.26 -9.29 -39.71
C THR A 637 25.59 -10.60 -39.33
N GLN A 638 24.37 -10.78 -39.86
CA GLN A 638 23.69 -12.02 -40.22
C GLN A 638 23.35 -13.02 -39.10
N GLU A 639 22.06 -13.02 -38.72
CA GLU A 639 21.19 -14.19 -38.85
C GLU A 639 19.72 -13.72 -38.86
N SER A 640 19.24 -13.37 -40.04
CA SER A 640 17.84 -13.11 -40.33
C SER A 640 17.32 -14.29 -41.16
N ASN A 641 16.53 -15.16 -40.54
CA ASN A 641 15.40 -15.91 -41.11
C ASN A 641 14.82 -16.83 -40.03
N ILE A 642 14.01 -16.25 -39.12
CA ILE A 642 13.01 -17.03 -38.40
C ILE A 642 11.65 -16.55 -38.92
N SER A 643 10.97 -17.49 -39.55
CA SER A 643 9.66 -17.34 -40.19
C SER A 643 8.62 -16.78 -39.21
N LEU A 644 7.81 -15.86 -39.73
CA LEU A 644 6.82 -15.05 -39.03
C LEU A 644 5.52 -15.82 -38.68
N LEU A 645 5.58 -17.12 -38.35
CA LEU A 645 4.35 -17.94 -38.25
C LEU A 645 4.28 -19.03 -37.17
N GLU A 646 5.19 -19.12 -36.21
CA GLU A 646 4.98 -19.96 -35.00
C GLU A 646 5.59 -19.27 -33.78
N ILE A 647 4.74 -18.73 -32.89
CA ILE A 647 5.14 -18.28 -31.56
C ILE A 647 5.44 -19.55 -30.75
N PRO A 648 6.68 -19.85 -30.36
CA PRO A 648 6.95 -21.00 -29.51
C PRO A 648 6.39 -20.68 -28.12
N SER A 649 5.43 -21.46 -27.65
CA SER A 649 4.78 -21.35 -26.32
C SER A 649 5.72 -21.55 -25.12
N ASN A 650 7.03 -21.64 -25.33
CA ASN A 650 8.05 -21.96 -24.31
C ASN A 650 8.94 -20.78 -23.91
N GLN A 651 8.61 -19.55 -24.30
CA GLN A 651 9.35 -18.36 -23.86
C GLN A 651 8.90 -17.91 -22.45
N PRO A 652 9.83 -17.51 -21.57
CA PRO A 652 9.48 -17.03 -20.23
C PRO A 652 8.64 -15.75 -20.31
N LEU A 653 7.73 -15.55 -19.35
CA LEU A 653 6.85 -14.38 -19.26
C LEU A 653 7.64 -13.07 -19.28
N SER A 654 8.82 -13.04 -18.64
CA SER A 654 9.68 -11.86 -18.66
C SER A 654 10.10 -11.42 -20.08
N ASP A 655 10.22 -12.34 -21.03
CA ASP A 655 10.53 -12.03 -22.43
C ASP A 655 9.26 -11.66 -23.21
N ARG A 656 8.14 -12.34 -22.94
CA ARG A 656 6.82 -12.01 -23.52
C ARG A 656 6.37 -10.59 -23.18
N LEU A 657 6.74 -10.08 -22.01
CA LEU A 657 6.38 -8.72 -21.56
C LEU A 657 7.30 -7.62 -22.13
N LYS A 658 8.45 -7.95 -22.72
CA LYS A 658 9.39 -6.95 -23.27
C LYS A 658 8.82 -6.31 -24.53
N VAL A 659 8.93 -4.99 -24.62
CA VAL A 659 8.65 -4.27 -25.86
C VAL A 659 9.84 -4.46 -26.79
N LEU A 660 9.60 -4.95 -28.01
CA LEU A 660 10.67 -5.20 -28.97
C LEU A 660 11.16 -3.88 -29.59
N PRO A 661 12.47 -3.73 -29.87
CA PRO A 661 13.00 -2.54 -30.53
C PRO A 661 12.37 -2.36 -31.92
N GLY A 662 11.60 -1.28 -32.12
CA GLY A 662 10.89 -0.99 -33.38
C GLY A 662 9.38 -1.29 -33.37
N GLU A 663 8.87 -1.87 -32.29
CA GLU A 663 7.43 -2.01 -32.05
C GLU A 663 6.83 -0.65 -31.66
N ASN A 664 5.78 -0.20 -32.35
CA ASN A 664 5.08 1.04 -32.00
C ASN A 664 4.25 0.82 -30.73
N PHE A 665 4.77 1.24 -29.60
CA PHE A 665 4.10 1.13 -28.30
C PHE A 665 3.51 2.48 -27.86
N ASP A 666 2.18 2.55 -27.80
CA ASP A 666 1.45 3.71 -27.26
C ASP A 666 0.90 3.39 -25.86
N PRO A 667 1.45 3.97 -24.78
CA PRO A 667 1.01 3.68 -23.42
C PRO A 667 -0.39 4.24 -23.14
N ILE A 668 -1.23 3.43 -22.49
CA ILE A 668 -2.58 3.84 -22.08
C ILE A 668 -2.48 4.97 -21.03
N PRO A 669 -3.15 6.12 -21.24
CA PRO A 669 -3.23 7.16 -20.23
C PRO A 669 -3.82 6.66 -18.89
N HIS A 670 -3.25 7.07 -17.76
CA HIS A 670 -3.67 6.61 -16.43
C HIS A 670 -5.18 6.80 -16.16
N GLN A 671 -5.80 7.84 -16.72
CA GLN A 671 -7.24 8.10 -16.57
C GLN A 671 -8.10 7.01 -17.22
N LEU A 672 -7.74 6.58 -18.44
CA LEU A 672 -8.44 5.50 -19.13
C LEU A 672 -8.16 4.16 -18.45
N LEU A 673 -6.90 3.93 -18.03
CA LEU A 673 -6.53 2.72 -17.31
C LEU A 673 -7.28 2.58 -15.98
N ARG A 674 -7.47 3.68 -15.24
CA ARG A 674 -8.30 3.71 -14.02
C ARG A 674 -9.73 3.31 -14.30
N LYS A 675 -10.35 3.83 -15.36
CA LYS A 675 -11.72 3.49 -15.75
C LYS A 675 -11.83 2.02 -16.15
N TYR A 676 -10.85 1.51 -16.90
CA TYR A 676 -10.76 0.10 -17.26
C TYR A 676 -10.70 -0.81 -16.03
N ILE A 677 -9.83 -0.50 -15.06
CA ILE A 677 -9.73 -1.27 -13.80
C ILE A 677 -11.04 -1.17 -12.99
N GLY A 678 -11.63 0.03 -12.92
CA GLY A 678 -12.92 0.24 -12.26
C GLY A 678 -14.03 -0.62 -12.86
N TYR A 679 -14.09 -0.70 -14.19
CA TYR A 679 -15.03 -1.55 -14.93
C TYR A 679 -14.80 -3.03 -14.64
N ALA A 680 -13.55 -3.50 -14.79
CA ALA A 680 -13.19 -4.91 -14.57
C ALA A 680 -13.50 -5.38 -13.14
N ARG A 681 -13.22 -4.55 -12.12
CA ARG A 681 -13.53 -4.88 -10.72
C ARG A 681 -15.02 -4.92 -10.42
N HIS A 682 -15.83 -4.14 -11.14
CA HIS A 682 -17.26 -4.04 -10.91
C HIS A 682 -18.05 -5.16 -11.61
N TYR A 683 -17.68 -5.49 -12.85
CA TYR A 683 -18.48 -6.38 -13.70
C TYR A 683 -17.91 -7.80 -13.88
N VAL A 684 -16.61 -8.02 -13.62
CA VAL A 684 -15.95 -9.29 -13.95
C VAL A 684 -15.56 -10.07 -12.69
N HIS A 685 -16.13 -11.25 -12.55
CA HIS A 685 -15.94 -12.15 -11.40
C HIS A 685 -15.47 -13.54 -11.86
N PRO A 686 -14.17 -13.71 -12.15
CA PRO A 686 -13.65 -14.96 -12.67
C PRO A 686 -13.77 -16.13 -11.69
N SER A 687 -13.98 -17.32 -12.26
CA SER A 687 -13.94 -18.61 -11.57
C SER A 687 -12.75 -19.44 -12.04
N LEU A 688 -12.18 -20.26 -11.16
CA LEU A 688 -11.01 -21.08 -11.47
C LEU A 688 -11.43 -22.29 -12.32
N SER A 689 -10.73 -22.56 -13.42
CA SER A 689 -10.89 -23.80 -14.19
C SER A 689 -10.25 -24.99 -13.47
N ILE A 690 -10.67 -26.20 -13.83
CA ILE A 690 -10.14 -27.46 -13.25
C ILE A 690 -8.66 -27.62 -13.62
N GLU A 691 -8.29 -27.28 -14.85
CA GLU A 691 -6.91 -27.33 -15.36
C GLU A 691 -5.99 -26.35 -14.60
N ALA A 692 -6.43 -25.10 -14.42
CA ALA A 692 -5.70 -24.12 -13.62
C ALA A 692 -5.51 -24.59 -12.17
N ALA A 693 -6.56 -25.17 -11.56
CA ALA A 693 -6.50 -25.69 -10.20
C ALA A 693 -5.45 -26.80 -10.03
N GLN A 694 -5.30 -27.67 -11.03
CA GLN A 694 -4.27 -28.73 -11.02
C GLN A 694 -2.86 -28.13 -11.05
N VAL A 695 -2.59 -27.17 -11.95
CA VAL A 695 -1.27 -26.51 -12.03
C VAL A 695 -0.90 -25.84 -10.69
N LEU A 696 -1.85 -25.14 -10.08
CA LEU A 696 -1.61 -24.48 -8.78
C LEU A 696 -1.38 -25.49 -7.66
N GLN A 697 -2.13 -26.60 -7.66
CA GLN A 697 -1.98 -27.68 -6.68
C GLN A 697 -0.61 -28.34 -6.79
N ASP A 698 -0.20 -28.69 -8.01
CA ASP A 698 1.07 -29.36 -8.28
C ASP A 698 2.25 -28.46 -7.85
N PHE A 699 2.21 -27.18 -8.21
CA PHE A 699 3.22 -26.22 -7.79
C PHE A 699 3.26 -26.02 -6.26
N TYR A 700 2.10 -25.95 -5.59
CA TYR A 700 2.05 -25.85 -4.13
C TYR A 700 2.63 -27.09 -3.43
N LEU A 701 2.36 -28.29 -3.96
CA LEU A 701 2.91 -29.53 -3.43
C LEU A 701 4.43 -29.61 -3.67
N GLU A 702 4.91 -29.16 -4.83
CA GLU A 702 6.34 -29.07 -5.14
C GLU A 702 7.06 -28.14 -4.16
N LEU A 703 6.52 -26.93 -3.97
CA LEU A 703 7.01 -25.95 -2.99
C LEU A 703 7.10 -26.56 -1.59
N ARG A 704 6.06 -27.28 -1.14
CA ARG A 704 6.01 -27.88 0.19
C ARG A 704 6.98 -29.07 0.37
N LYS A 705 7.27 -29.82 -0.69
CA LYS A 705 8.29 -30.89 -0.68
C LYS A 705 9.69 -30.32 -0.50
N GLN A 706 9.99 -29.19 -1.13
CA GLN A 706 11.31 -28.55 -1.08
C GLN A 706 11.61 -27.90 0.29
N ASN A 707 10.59 -27.43 1.02
CA ASN A 707 10.74 -26.72 2.31
C ASN A 707 10.59 -27.59 3.58
N GLN A 708 11.07 -28.85 3.59
CA GLN A 708 11.01 -29.72 4.78
C GLN A 708 12.11 -29.46 5.83
N SER A 709 13.02 -28.49 5.63
CA SER A 709 14.02 -28.09 6.63
C SER A 709 13.42 -27.18 7.72
N ALA A 710 13.79 -27.45 8.97
CA ALA A 710 13.08 -26.99 10.18
C ALA A 710 13.07 -25.47 10.44
N ASP A 711 13.95 -24.67 9.82
CA ASP A 711 14.01 -23.21 10.06
C ASP A 711 13.68 -22.34 8.83
N SER A 712 13.27 -22.91 7.70
CA SER A 712 12.76 -22.10 6.56
C SER A 712 11.37 -21.53 6.90
N THR A 713 10.99 -20.37 6.34
CA THR A 713 9.64 -19.84 6.59
C THR A 713 8.62 -20.85 6.07
N PRO A 714 7.73 -21.37 6.93
CA PRO A 714 6.88 -22.50 6.57
C PRO A 714 5.93 -22.10 5.44
N ILE A 715 5.86 -22.94 4.41
CA ILE A 715 4.88 -22.77 3.33
C ILE A 715 3.52 -23.18 3.89
N THR A 716 2.69 -22.18 4.14
CA THR A 716 1.33 -22.35 4.66
C THR A 716 0.31 -22.42 3.52
N THR A 717 -0.91 -22.82 3.84
CA THR A 717 -2.05 -22.77 2.91
C THR A 717 -2.32 -21.36 2.37
N ARG A 718 -1.85 -20.30 3.06
CA ARG A 718 -1.92 -18.92 2.56
C ARG A 718 -1.28 -18.75 1.19
N GLN A 719 -0.19 -19.46 0.90
CA GLN A 719 0.47 -19.37 -0.41
C GLN A 719 -0.39 -19.95 -1.53
N LEU A 720 -1.15 -21.01 -1.24
CA LEU A 720 -2.12 -21.55 -2.21
C LEU A 720 -3.26 -20.55 -2.43
N GLU A 721 -3.76 -19.92 -1.37
CA GLU A 721 -4.77 -18.85 -1.50
C GLU A 721 -4.23 -17.64 -2.28
N SER A 722 -2.97 -17.24 -2.06
CA SER A 722 -2.28 -16.19 -2.83
C SER A 722 -2.28 -16.51 -4.31
N LEU A 723 -1.91 -17.74 -4.68
CA LEU A 723 -1.90 -18.20 -6.07
C LEU A 723 -3.29 -18.10 -6.70
N ILE A 724 -4.33 -18.58 -6.00
CA ILE A 724 -5.71 -18.51 -6.49
C ILE A 724 -6.14 -17.05 -6.72
N ARG A 725 -5.89 -16.14 -5.77
CA ARG A 725 -6.24 -14.72 -5.89
C ARG A 725 -5.54 -14.05 -7.07
N LEU A 726 -4.26 -14.34 -7.27
CA LEU A 726 -3.46 -13.78 -8.36
C LEU A 726 -3.91 -14.32 -9.72
N THR A 727 -4.25 -15.61 -9.82
CA THR A 727 -4.79 -16.23 -11.04
C THR A 727 -6.16 -15.68 -11.39
N GLU A 728 -7.03 -15.45 -10.41
CA GLU A 728 -8.30 -14.74 -10.62
C GLU A 728 -8.07 -13.30 -11.08
N ALA A 729 -7.12 -12.58 -10.48
CA ALA A 729 -6.78 -11.23 -10.90
C ALA A 729 -6.26 -11.17 -12.35
N ARG A 730 -5.48 -12.19 -12.77
CA ARG A 730 -4.94 -12.31 -14.14
C ARG A 730 -6.04 -12.50 -15.18
N ALA A 731 -7.05 -13.31 -14.87
CA ALA A 731 -8.23 -13.50 -15.72
C ALA A 731 -9.13 -12.26 -15.76
N ARG A 732 -9.32 -11.59 -14.61
CA ARG A 732 -10.10 -10.34 -14.51
C ARG A 732 -9.52 -9.22 -15.38
N LEU A 733 -8.18 -9.15 -15.47
CA LEU A 733 -7.50 -8.15 -16.29
C LEU A 733 -7.91 -8.20 -17.76
N GLU A 734 -8.15 -9.40 -18.30
CA GLU A 734 -8.61 -9.65 -19.67
C GLU A 734 -10.14 -9.76 -19.77
N LEU A 735 -10.88 -9.33 -18.74
CA LEU A 735 -12.35 -9.40 -18.68
C LEU A 735 -12.91 -10.82 -18.87
N ARG A 736 -12.15 -11.86 -18.52
CA ARG A 736 -12.58 -13.26 -18.64
C ARG A 736 -13.35 -13.73 -17.41
N GLU A 737 -14.41 -14.51 -17.63
CA GLU A 737 -15.21 -15.13 -16.56
C GLU A 737 -14.59 -16.43 -15.99
N LYS A 738 -13.63 -17.03 -16.71
CA LYS A 738 -12.93 -18.24 -16.29
C LYS A 738 -11.42 -18.05 -16.40
N ALA A 739 -10.70 -18.41 -15.34
CA ALA A 739 -9.24 -18.40 -15.32
C ALA A 739 -8.71 -19.70 -15.93
N THR A 740 -7.83 -19.58 -16.92
CA THR A 740 -7.29 -20.69 -17.73
C THR A 740 -5.98 -21.21 -17.16
N GLN A 741 -5.50 -22.35 -17.69
CA GLN A 741 -4.20 -22.91 -17.33
C GLN A 741 -3.04 -21.91 -17.55
N SER A 742 -3.06 -21.18 -18.67
CA SER A 742 -2.04 -20.17 -18.99
C SER A 742 -1.94 -19.07 -17.93
N ASP A 743 -3.06 -18.70 -17.30
CA ASP A 743 -3.08 -17.69 -16.23
C ASP A 743 -2.39 -18.20 -14.97
N ALA A 744 -2.58 -19.50 -14.67
CA ALA A 744 -1.92 -20.15 -13.55
C ALA A 744 -0.40 -20.23 -13.81
N GLU A 745 0.02 -20.57 -15.02
CA GLU A 745 1.44 -20.64 -15.41
C GLU A 745 2.14 -19.27 -15.31
N ASP A 746 1.52 -18.21 -15.85
CA ASP A 746 2.02 -16.83 -15.74
C ASP A 746 2.21 -16.42 -14.27
N VAL A 747 1.22 -16.73 -13.41
CA VAL A 747 1.26 -16.41 -11.97
C VAL A 747 2.31 -17.24 -11.23
N VAL A 748 2.48 -18.51 -11.60
CA VAL A 748 3.54 -19.37 -11.03
C VAL A 748 4.92 -18.79 -11.36
N GLU A 749 5.15 -18.26 -12.56
CA GLU A 749 6.41 -17.60 -12.90
C GLU A 749 6.65 -16.34 -12.05
N ILE A 750 5.63 -15.49 -11.87
CA ILE A 750 5.70 -14.30 -11.01
C ILE A 750 6.00 -14.70 -9.56
N MET A 751 5.34 -15.74 -9.04
CA MET A 751 5.57 -16.26 -7.68
C MET A 751 6.98 -16.84 -7.55
N LYS A 752 7.46 -17.60 -8.54
CA LYS A 752 8.84 -18.12 -8.56
C LYS A 752 9.86 -16.99 -8.54
N HIS A 753 9.66 -15.90 -9.28
CA HIS A 753 10.54 -14.74 -9.21
C HIS A 753 10.54 -14.10 -7.81
N SER A 754 9.36 -13.95 -7.18
CA SER A 754 9.25 -13.45 -5.81
C SER A 754 10.01 -14.32 -4.78
N LEU A 755 9.96 -15.65 -4.94
CA LEU A 755 10.64 -16.58 -4.06
C LEU A 755 12.14 -16.72 -4.37
N THR A 756 12.54 -16.64 -5.64
CA THR A 756 13.94 -16.90 -6.06
C THR A 756 14.91 -15.92 -5.44
N ASP A 757 14.61 -14.63 -5.42
CA ASP A 757 15.47 -13.64 -4.76
C ASP A 757 15.44 -13.74 -3.23
N THR A 758 14.41 -14.39 -2.68
CA THR A 758 14.24 -14.60 -1.24
C THR A 758 15.07 -15.79 -0.73
N TYR A 759 15.25 -16.83 -1.56
CA TYR A 759 15.94 -18.08 -1.20
C TYR A 759 17.20 -18.39 -2.03
N SER A 760 17.67 -17.47 -2.88
CA SER A 760 18.87 -17.71 -3.69
C SER A 760 20.17 -17.40 -2.95
N ASP A 761 21.17 -18.22 -3.26
CA ASP A 761 22.54 -18.04 -2.82
C ASP A 761 23.33 -16.98 -3.61
N GLU A 762 24.52 -16.61 -3.14
CA GLU A 762 25.44 -15.69 -3.85
C GLU A 762 25.73 -16.12 -5.30
N PHE A 763 25.44 -17.38 -5.64
CA PHE A 763 25.60 -18.00 -6.96
C PHE A 763 24.28 -18.23 -7.72
N GLY A 764 23.15 -17.68 -7.26
CA GLY A 764 21.85 -17.76 -7.97
C GLY A 764 21.17 -19.14 -7.94
N ARG A 765 21.64 -20.05 -7.07
CA ARG A 765 20.97 -21.34 -6.81
C ARG A 765 20.02 -21.20 -5.63
N LEU A 766 18.82 -21.76 -5.72
CA LEU A 766 17.88 -21.83 -4.61
C LEU A 766 18.49 -22.69 -3.50
N ASP A 767 18.89 -22.08 -2.38
CA ASP A 767 19.43 -22.79 -1.22
C ASP A 767 18.56 -22.51 0.01
N PHE A 768 17.62 -23.42 0.25
CA PHE A 768 16.62 -23.30 1.31
C PHE A 768 17.19 -23.57 2.72
N ASP A 769 18.43 -24.06 2.82
CA ASP A 769 19.12 -24.36 4.10
C ASP A 769 19.73 -23.10 4.76
N ARG A 770 19.73 -21.95 4.07
CA ARG A 770 20.29 -20.67 4.56
C ARG A 770 19.56 -20.09 5.78
N SER A 771 18.39 -20.62 6.10
CA SER A 771 17.47 -20.08 7.11
C SER A 771 17.83 -20.42 8.57
N GLN A 772 18.73 -21.37 8.82
CA GLN A 772 18.89 -21.94 10.17
C GLN A 772 19.78 -21.14 11.13
N LEU A 773 20.83 -20.44 10.69
CA LEU A 773 21.69 -19.69 11.62
C LEU A 773 22.32 -18.47 10.94
N GLY A 774 21.91 -17.27 11.35
CA GLY A 774 22.47 -16.00 10.91
C GLY A 774 24.01 -15.99 10.92
N SER A 775 24.59 -16.20 9.73
CA SER A 775 25.88 -15.70 9.28
C SER A 775 26.17 -16.34 7.92
N GLY A 776 26.33 -15.51 6.88
CA GLY A 776 27.04 -15.93 5.68
C GLY A 776 28.32 -16.66 6.09
N MET A 777 28.51 -17.88 5.59
CA MET A 777 29.56 -18.77 6.09
C MET A 777 30.96 -18.19 5.79
N SER A 778 31.53 -17.45 6.74
CA SER A 778 32.98 -17.23 6.76
C SER A 778 33.69 -18.59 6.81
N ASN A 779 34.92 -18.69 6.27
CA ASN A 779 35.73 -19.92 6.37
C ASN A 779 35.84 -20.46 7.81
N ARG A 780 35.72 -19.57 8.82
CA ARG A 780 35.71 -19.91 10.24
C ARG A 780 34.46 -20.69 10.69
N SER A 781 33.30 -20.46 10.05
CA SER A 781 32.05 -21.17 10.33
C SER A 781 32.05 -22.57 9.69
N LYS A 782 32.61 -22.72 8.48
CA LYS A 782 32.82 -24.03 7.84
C LYS A 782 33.70 -24.94 8.70
N VAL A 783 34.77 -24.40 9.28
CA VAL A 783 35.64 -25.12 10.23
C VAL A 783 34.88 -25.53 11.50
N LYS A 784 34.06 -24.66 12.07
CA LYS A 784 33.22 -25.01 13.23
C LYS A 784 32.21 -26.12 12.91
N LYS A 785 31.59 -26.09 11.73
CA LYS A 785 30.65 -27.14 11.25
C LYS A 785 31.37 -28.48 11.06
N PHE A 786 32.56 -28.45 10.48
CA PHE A 786 33.42 -29.64 10.33
C PHE A 786 33.82 -30.24 11.69
N VAL A 787 34.25 -29.41 12.64
CA VAL A 787 34.63 -29.84 14.00
C VAL A 787 33.42 -30.37 14.79
N ALA A 788 32.26 -29.73 14.66
CA ALA A 788 31.04 -30.19 15.32
C ALA A 788 30.56 -31.54 14.76
N ALA A 789 30.59 -31.72 13.44
CA ALA A 789 30.27 -32.99 12.79
C ALA A 789 31.26 -34.10 13.20
N LEU A 790 32.55 -33.77 13.30
CA LEU A 790 33.57 -34.70 13.82
C LEU A 790 33.30 -35.12 15.26
N ASN A 791 32.99 -34.17 16.14
CA ASN A 791 32.66 -34.47 17.54
C ASN A 791 31.40 -35.34 17.62
N GLN A 792 30.41 -35.10 16.78
CA GLN A 792 29.18 -35.90 16.74
C GLN A 792 29.44 -37.33 16.26
N ILE A 793 30.33 -37.54 15.29
CA ILE A 793 30.75 -38.87 14.87
C ILE A 793 31.61 -39.54 15.95
N ALA A 794 32.49 -38.80 16.62
CA ALA A 794 33.30 -39.29 17.72
C ALA A 794 32.43 -39.78 18.88
N GLU A 795 31.37 -39.04 19.22
CA GLU A 795 30.39 -39.40 20.25
C GLU A 795 29.56 -40.63 19.84
N ARG A 796 29.11 -40.70 18.58
CA ARG A 796 28.29 -41.82 18.09
C ARG A 796 29.08 -43.12 17.91
N THR A 797 30.34 -43.02 17.50
CA THR A 797 31.17 -44.21 17.20
C THR A 797 32.15 -44.54 18.32
N HIS A 798 32.21 -43.73 19.38
CA HIS A 798 33.20 -43.80 20.47
C HIS A 798 34.66 -43.89 19.98
N LYS A 799 34.96 -43.42 18.76
CA LYS A 799 36.31 -43.36 18.20
C LYS A 799 36.95 -42.02 18.54
N THR A 800 38.13 -42.08 19.15
CA THR A 800 38.95 -40.89 19.46
C THR A 800 40.04 -40.62 18.41
N LEU A 801 40.24 -41.55 17.47
CA LEU A 801 41.23 -41.49 16.39
C LEU A 801 40.51 -41.65 15.04
N PHE A 802 40.71 -40.67 14.15
CA PHE A 802 40.17 -40.64 12.79
C PHE A 802 41.29 -40.82 11.78
N GLU A 803 41.09 -41.68 10.78
CA GLU A 803 42.00 -41.77 9.64
C GLU A 803 41.80 -40.57 8.69
N PHE A 804 42.84 -40.24 7.92
CA PHE A 804 42.78 -39.13 6.95
C PHE A 804 41.69 -39.36 5.88
N GLN A 805 41.35 -40.62 5.58
CA GLN A 805 40.28 -40.96 4.64
C GLN A 805 38.89 -40.62 5.21
N ASP A 806 38.63 -40.93 6.48
CA ASP A 806 37.36 -40.59 7.16
C ASP A 806 37.15 -39.07 7.21
N LEU A 807 38.21 -38.33 7.55
CA LEU A 807 38.20 -36.87 7.55
C LEU A 807 37.94 -36.30 6.15
N ARG A 808 38.48 -36.93 5.12
CA ARG A 808 38.29 -36.52 3.72
C ARG A 808 36.88 -36.81 3.22
N GLN A 809 36.29 -37.92 3.64
CA GLN A 809 34.91 -38.26 3.31
C GLN A 809 33.95 -37.27 3.97
N LEU A 810 34.16 -36.97 5.25
CA LEU A 810 33.39 -35.95 5.97
C LEU A 810 33.55 -34.55 5.38
N ALA A 811 34.75 -34.20 4.89
CA ALA A 811 35.01 -32.93 4.22
C ALA A 811 34.31 -32.84 2.85
N LYS A 812 34.22 -33.97 2.12
CA LYS A 812 33.45 -34.07 0.87
C LYS A 812 31.95 -33.93 1.12
N ASP A 813 31.44 -34.61 2.14
CA ASP A 813 30.03 -34.55 2.54
C ASP A 813 29.63 -33.12 2.96
N LEU A 814 30.54 -32.39 3.59
CA LEU A 814 30.35 -30.99 3.99
C LEU A 814 30.78 -29.95 2.93
N GLN A 815 31.11 -30.38 1.72
CA GLN A 815 31.54 -29.53 0.59
C GLN A 815 32.66 -28.51 0.95
N VAL A 816 33.62 -28.91 1.78
CA VAL A 816 34.77 -28.07 2.11
C VAL A 816 35.80 -28.14 0.98
N GLN A 817 36.07 -27.02 0.31
CA GLN A 817 37.08 -26.95 -0.74
C GLN A 817 38.49 -27.16 -0.14
N TYR A 818 39.19 -28.19 -0.63
CA TYR A 818 40.60 -28.46 -0.33
C TYR A 818 41.38 -28.39 -1.64
N GLU A 819 42.48 -27.62 -1.66
CA GLU A 819 43.40 -27.63 -2.79
C GLU A 819 44.27 -28.88 -2.74
N ASN A 820 44.35 -29.63 -3.84
CA ASN A 820 45.26 -30.77 -3.94
C ASN A 820 46.69 -30.26 -4.22
N PRO A 821 47.67 -30.50 -3.33
CA PRO A 821 49.04 -30.02 -3.55
C PRO A 821 49.79 -30.83 -4.63
N TRP A 822 49.32 -32.04 -4.94
CA TRP A 822 49.93 -32.95 -5.92
C TRP A 822 49.27 -32.82 -7.30
N THR A 823 49.46 -31.67 -7.93
CA THR A 823 49.06 -31.46 -9.32
C THR A 823 50.21 -31.78 -10.26
N ILE A 824 49.88 -32.17 -11.50
CA ILE A 824 50.88 -32.48 -12.52
C ILE A 824 51.83 -31.28 -12.75
N PRO A 825 51.34 -30.02 -12.84
CA PRO A 825 52.20 -28.83 -12.92
C PRO A 825 53.20 -28.69 -11.78
N ASN A 826 52.78 -28.91 -10.53
CA ASN A 826 53.66 -28.77 -9.37
C ASN A 826 54.81 -29.79 -9.38
N ILE A 827 54.53 -31.01 -9.84
CA ILE A 827 55.55 -32.07 -9.96
C ILE A 827 56.58 -31.71 -11.05
N LEU A 828 56.12 -31.20 -12.19
CA LEU A 828 57.00 -30.74 -13.27
C LEU A 828 57.89 -29.56 -12.81
N CYS A 829 57.34 -28.60 -12.07
CA CYS A 829 58.12 -27.50 -11.50
C CYS A 829 59.16 -27.95 -10.48
N MET A 830 58.80 -28.87 -9.59
CA MET A 830 59.76 -29.45 -8.64
C MET A 830 60.89 -30.21 -9.36
N ALA A 831 60.57 -30.94 -10.42
CA ALA A 831 61.58 -31.61 -11.25
C ALA A 831 62.55 -30.59 -11.88
N ARG A 832 62.06 -29.45 -12.39
CA ARG A 832 62.91 -28.37 -12.94
C ARG A 832 63.86 -27.75 -11.91
N ILE A 833 63.40 -27.52 -10.68
CA ILE A 833 64.26 -27.02 -9.60
C ILE A 833 65.43 -27.98 -9.33
N VAL A 834 65.16 -29.29 -9.29
CA VAL A 834 66.18 -30.33 -9.08
C VAL A 834 67.09 -30.48 -10.29
N LEU A 835 66.58 -30.27 -11.51
CA LEU A 835 67.36 -30.36 -12.75
C LEU A 835 68.35 -29.19 -12.92
N SER A 836 68.01 -28.00 -12.40
CA SER A 836 68.81 -26.78 -12.58
C SER A 836 70.30 -26.94 -12.19
N PRO A 837 70.65 -27.46 -10.97
CA PRO A 837 72.06 -27.66 -10.58
C PRO A 837 72.77 -28.72 -11.41
N VAL A 838 72.07 -29.78 -11.82
CA VAL A 838 72.62 -30.84 -12.67
C VAL A 838 73.01 -30.27 -14.03
N LEU A 839 72.14 -29.44 -14.59
CA LEU A 839 72.38 -28.74 -15.84
C LEU A 839 73.56 -27.76 -15.71
N GLY A 840 73.64 -27.03 -14.59
CA GLY A 840 74.78 -26.17 -14.29
C GLY A 840 76.11 -26.93 -14.18
N TYR A 841 76.12 -28.13 -13.59
CA TYR A 841 77.30 -28.99 -13.48
C TYR A 841 77.78 -29.49 -14.86
N LEU A 842 76.85 -29.93 -15.72
CA LEU A 842 77.18 -30.41 -17.06
C LEU A 842 77.81 -29.32 -17.96
N ILE A 843 77.39 -28.05 -17.78
CA ILE A 843 77.98 -26.91 -18.47
C ILE A 843 79.42 -26.65 -18.02
N ILE A 844 79.69 -26.80 -16.71
CA ILE A 844 81.04 -26.61 -16.15
C ILE A 844 82.00 -27.69 -16.64
N GLU A 845 81.55 -28.94 -16.73
CA GLU A 845 82.32 -30.08 -17.25
C GLU A 845 82.42 -30.10 -18.79
N GLN A 846 81.97 -29.03 -19.47
CA GLN A 846 82.01 -28.86 -20.93
C GLN A 846 81.23 -29.91 -21.76
N TYR A 847 80.26 -30.60 -21.16
CA TYR A 847 79.34 -31.50 -21.89
C TYR A 847 78.20 -30.71 -22.53
N PHE A 848 78.52 -29.84 -23.49
CA PHE A 848 77.54 -28.91 -24.09
C PHE A 848 76.41 -29.61 -24.85
N HIS A 849 76.67 -30.74 -25.53
CA HIS A 849 75.64 -31.48 -26.26
C HIS A 849 74.50 -31.99 -25.34
N VAL A 850 74.86 -32.54 -24.18
CA VAL A 850 73.89 -33.04 -23.19
C VAL A 850 73.19 -31.86 -22.52
N SER A 851 73.94 -30.79 -22.21
CA SER A 851 73.41 -29.58 -21.59
C SER A 851 72.36 -28.87 -22.47
N LEU A 852 72.60 -28.77 -23.78
CA LEU A 852 71.65 -28.19 -24.74
C LEU A 852 70.36 -29.01 -24.82
N GLY A 853 70.46 -30.34 -24.87
CA GLY A 853 69.30 -31.24 -24.87
C GLY A 853 68.48 -31.14 -23.58
N LEU A 854 69.16 -31.07 -22.43
CA LEU A 854 68.52 -30.93 -21.12
C LEU A 854 67.85 -29.56 -20.94
N PHE A 855 68.46 -28.50 -21.48
CA PHE A 855 67.90 -27.15 -21.48
C PHE A 855 66.63 -27.06 -22.34
N ALA A 856 66.65 -27.66 -23.54
CA ALA A 856 65.46 -27.75 -24.39
C ALA A 856 64.32 -28.52 -23.71
N LEU A 857 64.63 -29.61 -23.01
CA LEU A 857 63.67 -30.39 -22.23
C LEU A 857 63.08 -29.56 -21.07
N ALA A 858 63.90 -28.82 -20.34
CA ALA A 858 63.44 -27.91 -19.28
C ALA A 858 62.49 -26.82 -19.83
N GLY A 859 62.81 -26.23 -20.98
CA GLY A 859 61.95 -25.25 -21.65
C GLY A 859 60.62 -25.86 -22.14
N ALA A 860 60.63 -27.09 -22.64
CA ALA A 860 59.41 -27.80 -23.04
C ALA A 860 58.49 -28.09 -21.83
N THR A 861 59.06 -28.44 -20.68
CA THR A 861 58.27 -28.69 -19.45
C THR A 861 57.58 -27.44 -18.90
N ASP A 862 58.15 -26.24 -19.11
CA ASP A 862 57.57 -24.94 -18.72
C ASP A 862 56.37 -24.52 -19.60
N LEU A 863 56.42 -24.87 -20.88
CA LEU A 863 55.27 -24.64 -21.76
C LEU A 863 54.13 -25.60 -21.42
N LEU A 864 54.48 -26.84 -21.05
CA LEU A 864 53.52 -27.90 -20.77
C LEU A 864 52.77 -27.68 -19.45
N ASP A 865 53.45 -27.34 -18.36
CA ASP A 865 52.78 -27.07 -17.07
C ASP A 865 51.89 -25.82 -17.14
N GLY A 866 52.36 -24.75 -17.80
CA GLY A 866 51.57 -23.56 -18.07
C GLY A 866 50.34 -23.81 -18.96
N TYR A 867 50.43 -24.75 -19.90
CA TYR A 867 49.30 -25.19 -20.74
C TYR A 867 48.29 -26.03 -19.93
N ILE A 868 48.77 -27.00 -19.15
CA ILE A 868 47.93 -27.88 -18.33
C ILE A 868 47.16 -27.08 -17.28
N ALA A 869 47.81 -26.13 -16.60
CA ALA A 869 47.18 -25.31 -15.57
C ALA A 869 46.10 -24.35 -16.10
N ARG A 870 46.14 -23.98 -17.39
CA ARG A 870 45.15 -23.09 -18.03
C ARG A 870 43.95 -23.85 -18.57
N ASN A 871 44.16 -25.06 -19.10
CA ASN A 871 43.11 -25.80 -19.79
C ASN A 871 42.32 -26.73 -18.87
N TRP A 872 42.91 -27.19 -17.75
CA TRP A 872 42.23 -28.05 -16.78
C TRP A 872 42.01 -27.34 -15.43
N PRO A 873 40.77 -26.94 -15.08
CA PRO A 873 40.48 -26.22 -13.84
C PRO A 873 40.78 -27.03 -12.57
N ASN A 874 40.77 -28.36 -12.65
CA ASN A 874 41.09 -29.26 -11.52
C ASN A 874 42.60 -29.37 -11.22
N GLN A 875 43.47 -28.81 -12.07
CA GLN A 875 44.93 -28.87 -11.93
C GLN A 875 45.56 -27.54 -11.50
N LYS A 876 44.73 -26.51 -11.27
CA LYS A 876 45.18 -25.20 -10.79
C LYS A 876 45.35 -25.24 -9.27
N SER A 877 46.56 -24.91 -8.78
CA SER A 877 46.88 -24.86 -7.35
C SER A 877 47.45 -23.49 -6.98
N ALA A 878 47.10 -22.95 -5.81
CA ALA A 878 47.71 -21.71 -5.31
C ALA A 878 49.22 -21.88 -5.10
N LEU A 879 49.64 -23.08 -4.69
CA LEU A 879 51.04 -23.45 -4.52
C LEU A 879 51.80 -23.40 -5.87
N GLY A 880 51.20 -23.92 -6.94
CA GLY A 880 51.79 -23.87 -8.29
C GLY A 880 51.99 -22.45 -8.79
N SER A 881 51.01 -21.57 -8.57
CA SER A 881 51.12 -20.15 -8.98
C SER A 881 52.31 -19.39 -8.38
N ALA A 882 52.86 -19.87 -7.27
CA ALA A 882 54.03 -19.30 -6.61
C ALA A 882 55.32 -20.09 -6.89
N LEU A 883 55.23 -21.41 -7.11
CA LEU A 883 56.40 -22.24 -7.41
C LEU A 883 56.91 -22.05 -8.84
N ASP A 884 56.03 -21.91 -9.84
CA ASP A 884 56.45 -21.83 -11.25
C ASP A 884 57.42 -20.64 -11.48
N PRO A 885 57.12 -19.39 -11.05
CA PRO A 885 58.02 -18.26 -11.27
C PRO A 885 59.34 -18.37 -10.49
N LEU A 886 59.33 -19.11 -9.37
CA LEU A 886 60.51 -19.33 -8.55
C LEU A 886 61.44 -20.36 -9.21
N ALA A 887 60.88 -21.44 -9.76
CA ALA A 887 61.62 -22.44 -10.51
C ALA A 887 62.35 -21.84 -11.71
N ASP A 888 61.69 -20.95 -12.46
CA ASP A 888 62.27 -20.27 -13.62
C ASP A 888 63.46 -19.40 -13.26
N LYS A 889 63.35 -18.64 -12.16
CA LYS A 889 64.41 -17.74 -11.70
C LYS A 889 65.63 -18.50 -11.19
N ILE A 890 65.42 -19.63 -10.53
CA ILE A 890 66.51 -20.51 -10.11
C ILE A 890 67.21 -21.11 -11.33
N LEU A 891 66.45 -21.63 -12.30
CA LEU A 891 67.01 -22.21 -13.52
C LEU A 891 67.87 -21.20 -14.29
N VAL A 892 67.34 -20.01 -14.55
CA VAL A 892 68.07 -18.94 -15.25
C VAL A 892 69.31 -18.49 -14.47
N SER A 893 69.21 -18.35 -13.14
CA SER A 893 70.36 -17.93 -12.33
C SER A 893 71.50 -18.95 -12.37
N VAL A 894 71.19 -20.24 -12.25
CA VAL A 894 72.19 -21.32 -12.33
C VAL A 894 72.84 -21.37 -13.71
N LEU A 895 72.04 -21.24 -14.78
CA LEU A 895 72.52 -21.22 -16.17
C LEU A 895 73.53 -20.09 -16.42
N TYR A 896 73.22 -18.86 -16.02
CA TYR A 896 74.11 -17.72 -16.22
C TYR A 896 75.41 -17.85 -15.42
N ILE A 897 75.34 -18.33 -14.17
CA ILE A 897 76.54 -18.56 -13.35
C ILE A 897 77.45 -19.61 -14.02
N SER A 898 76.89 -20.74 -14.42
CA SER A 898 77.64 -21.82 -15.08
C SER A 898 78.23 -21.39 -16.43
N LEU A 899 77.50 -20.64 -17.25
CA LEU A 899 78.00 -20.13 -18.54
C LEU A 899 79.08 -19.06 -18.39
N THR A 900 79.02 -18.25 -17.33
CA THR A 900 80.09 -17.29 -17.00
C THR A 900 81.35 -18.02 -16.57
N TYR A 901 81.21 -19.09 -15.79
CA TYR A 901 82.33 -19.93 -15.40
C TYR A 901 82.98 -20.61 -16.62
N ALA A 902 82.16 -21.05 -17.58
CA ALA A 902 82.61 -21.58 -18.88
C ALA A 902 83.15 -20.50 -19.84
N GLN A 903 83.29 -19.24 -19.41
CA GLN A 903 83.79 -18.09 -20.20
C GLN A 903 82.98 -17.77 -21.48
N LEU A 904 81.71 -18.22 -21.55
CA LEU A 904 80.82 -17.97 -22.70
C LEU A 904 79.99 -16.67 -22.55
N ILE A 905 79.84 -16.17 -21.32
CA ILE A 905 79.08 -14.95 -21.00
C ILE A 905 79.94 -14.03 -20.13
N PRO A 906 79.97 -12.71 -20.39
CA PRO A 906 80.75 -11.77 -19.59
C PRO A 906 80.18 -11.61 -18.17
N VAL A 907 81.08 -11.60 -17.18
CA VAL A 907 80.80 -11.37 -15.75
C VAL A 907 79.85 -10.20 -15.46
N PRO A 908 80.00 -8.99 -16.06
CA PRO A 908 79.10 -7.88 -15.77
C PRO A 908 77.63 -8.15 -16.15
N LEU A 909 77.38 -8.91 -17.22
CA LEU A 909 76.02 -9.25 -17.64
C LEU A 909 75.36 -10.18 -16.62
N THR A 910 76.08 -11.20 -16.18
CA THR A 910 75.60 -12.15 -15.16
C THR A 910 75.33 -11.46 -13.82
N ALA A 911 76.20 -10.54 -13.40
CA ALA A 911 75.98 -9.75 -12.19
C ALA A 911 74.70 -8.89 -12.27
N LEU A 912 74.41 -8.31 -13.44
CA LEU A 912 73.19 -7.53 -13.68
C LEU A 912 71.93 -8.40 -13.61
N VAL A 913 71.92 -9.56 -14.27
CA VAL A 913 70.76 -10.47 -14.29
C VAL A 913 70.45 -11.00 -12.88
N ILE A 914 71.47 -11.45 -12.15
CA ILE A 914 71.30 -11.99 -10.79
C ILE A 914 70.84 -10.91 -9.81
N SER A 915 71.46 -9.71 -9.83
CA SER A 915 71.08 -8.61 -8.93
C SER A 915 69.63 -8.16 -9.14
N ARG A 916 69.17 -8.11 -10.40
CA ARG A 916 67.76 -7.85 -10.74
C ARG A 916 66.83 -8.91 -10.16
N ASP A 917 67.16 -10.19 -10.35
CA ASP A 917 66.28 -11.29 -9.92
C ASP A 917 66.20 -11.39 -8.39
N ILE A 918 67.30 -11.12 -7.68
CA ILE A 918 67.30 -10.96 -6.22
C ILE A 918 66.41 -9.79 -5.79
N ALA A 919 66.50 -8.63 -6.46
CA ALA A 919 65.66 -7.47 -6.14
C ALA A 919 64.16 -7.74 -6.35
N LEU A 920 63.80 -8.48 -7.41
CA LEU A 920 62.42 -8.90 -7.66
C LEU A 920 61.90 -9.86 -6.58
N ILE A 921 62.69 -10.87 -6.20
CA ILE A 921 62.34 -11.80 -5.12
C ILE A 921 62.15 -11.05 -3.79
N ALA A 922 63.06 -10.12 -3.46
CA ALA A 922 62.95 -9.28 -2.27
C ALA A 922 61.70 -8.39 -2.28
N ALA A 923 61.35 -7.81 -3.43
CA ALA A 923 60.13 -7.02 -3.59
C ALA A 923 58.86 -7.85 -3.36
N VAL A 924 58.82 -9.11 -3.83
CA VAL A 924 57.71 -10.03 -3.57
C VAL A 924 57.55 -10.32 -2.08
N PHE A 925 58.66 -10.59 -1.38
CA PHE A 925 58.63 -10.80 0.07
C PHE A 925 58.22 -9.53 0.84
N TYR A 926 58.61 -8.35 0.38
CA TYR A 926 58.20 -7.06 0.96
C TYR A 926 56.69 -6.81 0.80
N VAL A 927 56.15 -7.04 -0.41
CA VAL A 927 54.70 -6.93 -0.68
C VAL A 927 53.92 -7.94 0.17
N ARG A 928 54.43 -9.16 0.31
CA ARG A 928 53.84 -10.18 1.18
C ARG A 928 53.83 -9.76 2.65
N TYR A 929 54.92 -9.17 3.15
CA TYR A 929 55.00 -8.67 4.52
C TYR A 929 53.96 -7.57 4.80
N LYS A 930 53.74 -6.66 3.84
CA LYS A 930 52.73 -5.60 3.93
C LYS A 930 51.27 -6.08 3.84
N THR A 931 51.02 -7.21 3.19
CA THR A 931 49.66 -7.71 2.90
C THR A 931 49.14 -8.71 3.92
N VAL A 932 50.00 -9.33 4.73
CA VAL A 932 49.58 -10.27 5.78
C VAL A 932 49.01 -9.51 7.00
N PRO A 933 47.79 -9.84 7.48
CA PRO A 933 47.18 -9.15 8.61
C PRO A 933 47.91 -9.47 9.94
N PRO A 934 48.17 -8.45 10.79
CA PRO A 934 48.93 -8.62 12.03
C PRO A 934 48.21 -9.53 13.05
N PRO A 935 48.95 -10.29 13.89
CA PRO A 935 50.41 -10.36 13.98
C PRO A 935 51.03 -11.21 12.87
N VAL A 936 52.20 -10.77 12.36
CA VAL A 936 52.96 -11.46 11.31
C VAL A 936 53.89 -12.48 11.97
N THR A 937 53.45 -13.73 12.13
CA THR A 937 54.29 -14.83 12.58
C THR A 937 54.97 -15.51 11.37
N LEU A 938 56.15 -16.11 11.57
CA LEU A 938 56.85 -16.85 10.51
C LEU A 938 55.97 -17.95 9.88
N SER A 939 55.19 -18.65 10.70
CA SER A 939 54.26 -19.67 10.23
C SER A 939 53.14 -19.13 9.35
N LYS A 940 52.69 -17.88 9.57
CA LYS A 940 51.62 -17.24 8.81
C LYS A 940 52.16 -16.56 7.55
N PHE A 941 53.39 -16.06 7.60
CA PHE A 941 54.10 -15.47 6.46
C PHE A 941 54.34 -16.50 5.36
N PHE A 942 54.80 -17.71 5.70
CA PHE A 942 55.07 -18.79 4.73
C PHE A 942 53.87 -19.69 4.42
N ASN A 943 52.68 -19.41 4.96
CA ASN A 943 51.51 -20.26 4.71
C ASN A 943 50.96 -20.03 3.28
N PRO A 944 50.94 -21.06 2.41
CA PRO A 944 50.53 -20.95 1.01
C PRO A 944 49.02 -20.73 0.83
N CYS A 945 48.21 -20.94 1.87
CA CYS A 945 46.76 -20.79 1.81
C CYS A 945 46.29 -19.33 1.92
N TYR A 946 47.18 -18.37 2.19
CA TYR A 946 46.83 -16.94 2.11
C TYR A 946 47.12 -16.44 0.71
N THR A 947 46.07 -15.94 0.05
CA THR A 947 46.18 -15.30 -1.26
C THR A 947 47.02 -14.03 -1.13
N THR A 948 48.28 -14.11 -1.54
CA THR A 948 49.11 -12.92 -1.76
C THR A 948 48.67 -12.19 -3.02
N ALA A 949 48.97 -10.90 -3.13
CA ALA A 949 48.66 -10.10 -4.32
C ALA A 949 49.11 -10.83 -5.61
N GLN A 950 48.17 -11.05 -6.54
CA GLN A 950 48.48 -11.62 -7.85
C GLN A 950 49.25 -10.58 -8.68
N LEU A 951 50.58 -10.70 -8.70
CA LEU A 951 51.42 -9.86 -9.55
C LEU A 951 51.37 -10.40 -10.98
N LYS A 952 50.64 -9.74 -11.87
CA LYS A 952 50.66 -10.06 -13.30
C LYS A 952 51.98 -9.57 -13.91
N PRO A 953 52.77 -10.43 -14.58
CA PRO A 953 54.01 -10.00 -15.22
C PRO A 953 53.69 -9.03 -16.37
N THR A 954 54.48 -7.97 -16.49
CA THR A 954 54.38 -7.00 -17.59
C THR A 954 54.86 -7.62 -18.90
N LEU A 955 54.36 -7.14 -20.04
CA LEU A 955 54.82 -7.58 -21.37
C LEU A 955 56.33 -7.37 -21.54
N ILE A 956 56.86 -6.25 -21.01
CA ILE A 956 58.29 -5.92 -21.01
C ILE A 956 59.10 -6.99 -20.25
N SER A 957 58.61 -7.45 -19.10
CA SER A 957 59.27 -8.51 -18.33
C SER A 957 59.33 -9.83 -19.11
N LYS A 958 58.25 -10.20 -19.81
CA LYS A 958 58.19 -11.43 -20.61
C LYS A 958 59.14 -11.39 -21.81
N PHE A 959 59.22 -10.23 -22.47
CA PHE A 959 60.12 -10.03 -23.60
C PHE A 959 61.59 -10.11 -23.16
N ASN A 960 61.92 -9.50 -22.02
CA ASN A 960 63.27 -9.56 -21.45
C ASN A 960 63.66 -11.01 -21.08
N THR A 961 62.78 -11.77 -20.42
CA THR A 961 63.05 -13.19 -20.12
C THR A 961 63.19 -14.05 -21.37
N ALA A 962 62.43 -13.78 -22.43
CA ALA A 962 62.57 -14.50 -23.71
C ALA A 962 63.93 -14.23 -24.37
N ILE A 963 64.40 -12.98 -24.36
CA ILE A 963 65.74 -12.61 -24.84
C ILE A 963 66.82 -13.32 -24.02
N GLN A 964 66.68 -13.38 -22.70
CA GLN A 964 67.65 -14.05 -21.83
C GLN A 964 67.76 -15.55 -22.10
N LEU A 965 66.63 -16.23 -22.25
CA LEU A 965 66.62 -17.66 -22.60
C LEU A 965 67.18 -17.91 -24.00
N PHE A 966 66.92 -16.99 -24.95
CA PHE A 966 67.49 -17.06 -26.28
C PHE A 966 69.01 -16.88 -26.26
N LEU A 967 69.53 -15.91 -25.48
CA LEU A 967 70.97 -15.72 -25.29
C LEU A 967 71.60 -16.99 -24.70
N VAL A 968 71.01 -17.58 -23.66
CA VAL A 968 71.50 -18.82 -23.05
C VAL A 968 71.51 -19.98 -24.06
N ALA A 969 70.46 -20.12 -24.88
CA ALA A 969 70.39 -21.16 -25.90
C ALA A 969 71.50 -21.00 -26.96
N VAL A 970 71.73 -19.76 -27.42
CA VAL A 970 72.76 -19.44 -28.42
C VAL A 970 74.17 -19.62 -27.82
N SER A 971 74.40 -19.20 -26.58
CA SER A 971 75.67 -19.40 -25.87
C SER A 971 75.98 -20.89 -25.65
N LEU A 972 74.98 -21.73 -25.35
CA LEU A 972 75.13 -23.19 -25.24
C LEU A 972 75.39 -23.87 -26.59
N ALA A 973 74.81 -23.36 -27.67
CA ALA A 973 74.98 -23.89 -29.02
C ALA A 973 76.31 -23.46 -29.67
N SER A 974 76.85 -22.31 -29.29
CA SER A 974 78.09 -21.75 -29.84
C SER A 974 79.29 -22.72 -29.87
N PRO A 975 79.66 -23.40 -28.76
CA PRO A 975 80.75 -24.38 -28.76
C PRO A 975 80.44 -25.68 -29.52
N ILE A 976 79.16 -25.99 -29.77
CA ILE A 976 78.73 -27.19 -30.52
C ILE A 976 78.90 -26.99 -32.03
N PHE A 977 78.63 -25.78 -32.51
CA PHE A 977 78.63 -25.44 -33.93
C PHE A 977 79.84 -24.58 -34.37
N ASN A 978 80.84 -24.39 -33.50
CA ASN A 978 82.04 -23.58 -33.73
C ASN A 978 81.77 -22.12 -34.15
N TYR A 979 80.81 -21.44 -33.49
CA TYR A 979 80.44 -20.04 -33.77
C TYR A 979 80.94 -19.03 -32.73
N THR A 980 82.00 -19.36 -31.99
CA THR A 980 82.49 -18.60 -30.82
C THR A 980 82.82 -17.13 -31.11
N ASP A 981 83.21 -16.79 -32.35
CA ASP A 981 83.60 -15.43 -32.78
C ASP A 981 82.56 -14.72 -33.68
N SER A 982 81.32 -15.21 -33.73
CA SER A 982 80.31 -14.59 -34.60
C SER A 982 79.86 -13.21 -34.11
N VAL A 983 79.84 -12.22 -35.02
CA VAL A 983 79.36 -10.84 -34.77
C VAL A 983 77.93 -10.83 -34.21
N PHE A 984 77.12 -11.83 -34.57
CA PHE A 984 75.76 -12.00 -34.05
C PHE A 984 75.71 -12.25 -32.54
N LEU A 985 76.64 -13.03 -31.99
CA LEU A 985 76.67 -13.35 -30.55
C LEU A 985 77.21 -12.17 -29.73
N GLN A 986 78.05 -11.32 -30.32
CA GLN A 986 78.51 -10.06 -29.71
C GLN A 986 77.47 -8.93 -29.81
N ALA A 987 76.56 -8.98 -30.79
CA ALA A 987 75.51 -7.99 -30.99
C ALA A 987 74.22 -8.27 -30.18
N LEU A 988 74.00 -9.53 -29.81
CA LEU A 988 72.93 -10.01 -28.91
C LEU A 988 73.26 -9.69 -27.46
#